data_AF-A0A2C6AFD8-F1
#
_entry.id   AF-A0A2C6AFD8-F1
#
_cell.length_a   1.000
_cell.length_b   1.000
_cell.length_c   1.000
_cell.angle_alpha   90.00
_cell.angle_beta   90.00
_cell.angle_gamma   90.00
#
_symmetry.space_group_name_H-M   'P 1'
#
loop_
_entity.id
_entity.type
_entity.pdbx_description
1 polymer ?
#
loop_
_entity_poly.entity_id
_entity_poly.type
_entity_poly.pdbx_seq_one_letter_code
_entity_poly.pdbx_strand_id
1 'polypeptide(L)'
;MSNQNLNQIVTDYLLKRGFNRTEEVFREESKHLGPDGKPIQQLANMGPKKYQKAFKLVKDWVDNNLDLYKFELSKVLWPIFVYSFLALVKNGYTEDAKAFLKDLGHHFKPAHDDDLKNFATITLPQHIDENPTAKLYKENKYRIPLNEHATGDFFNFLERESDQGGAVIRQLLVSNCQVDSTSRGPITPFSFEAIFRRSKNSDLDEADAKEGIPGVNIGLSNKDVLDPAAPLKLGLLPMEPELREDVRAELEDEERKNPPPDGVPALVDEFDQKIKREESADAPSRADLPLPPSRPRDIMLEMQKLRENRDRFKIEGRTGGVGTAVSACMFTFHNTLGSVSSMDFSDDGKLVAVGTTESYIRVWSLDGKELPSINSHEKDVKFNSRKLIGHSGPVYDVSFADSVSGPPQKLFGEEGKNMPAIDGRSKLLLSCAADGHVRLWSLEAWTCLCLYKSHDGPVFRTLWGPHGHYFLSAGYDKVARVWMQDHASPQRLLVGHDTPISSIAWHPNGMYVFSASDETDKSIRMWSVVTGQCVRVFSGHTDYISALECAPNGTILASADCAGNIFFWDISKGTRIKRSRGHGRGGIWSLSFSVESSILVSGGQDGTVRVWDVESPADPQKAAQQVGLETAGAGGDGTNAAGAAADASRVNAGVTAQAAATAGAGGTHKKRNKEVMVTPDQISAFPTKKTPLMKVKFTRMNLIIAGGCYDPER
;
A
#
# COMPACT_ATOMS: atom_id res chain seq x y z
N MET A 1 40.18 -12.24 17.68
CA MET A 1 40.01 -13.72 17.66
C MET A 1 39.78 -14.16 16.22
N SER A 2 40.36 -15.28 15.78
CA SER A 2 40.06 -15.84 14.46
C SER A 2 38.66 -16.47 14.46
N ASN A 3 37.97 -16.45 13.31
CA ASN A 3 36.62 -17.03 13.16
C ASN A 3 36.57 -18.52 13.56
N GLN A 4 37.67 -19.25 13.39
CA GLN A 4 37.78 -20.66 13.79
C GLN A 4 37.73 -20.85 15.30
N ASN A 5 38.36 -19.97 16.09
CA ASN A 5 38.34 -20.04 17.55
C ASN A 5 36.96 -19.66 18.10
N LEU A 6 36.25 -18.72 17.46
CA LEU A 6 34.90 -18.34 17.87
C LEU A 6 33.91 -19.51 17.69
N ASN A 7 33.98 -20.20 16.55
CA ASN A 7 33.12 -21.36 16.29
C ASN A 7 33.34 -22.46 17.33
N GLN A 8 34.61 -22.75 17.70
CA GLN A 8 34.94 -23.73 18.73
C GLN A 8 34.40 -23.33 20.11
N ILE A 9 34.54 -22.06 20.50
CA ILE A 9 34.01 -21.56 21.78
C ILE A 9 32.48 -21.64 21.80
N VAL A 10 31.82 -21.30 20.69
CA VAL A 10 30.36 -21.38 20.57
C VAL A 10 29.90 -22.84 20.64
N THR A 11 30.56 -23.77 19.93
CA THR A 11 30.20 -25.20 20.00
C THR A 11 30.39 -25.74 21.42
N ASP A 12 31.48 -25.39 22.09
CA ASP A 12 31.75 -25.80 23.47
C ASP A 12 30.73 -25.20 24.46
N TYR A 13 30.32 -23.94 24.24
CA TYR A 13 29.27 -23.30 25.02
C TYR A 13 27.91 -23.98 24.84
N LEU A 14 27.56 -24.31 23.58
CA LEU A 14 26.31 -24.99 23.24
C LEU A 14 26.24 -26.40 23.84
N LEU A 15 27.36 -27.14 23.79
CA LEU A 15 27.50 -28.46 24.42
C LEU A 15 27.37 -28.38 25.95
N LYS A 16 28.01 -27.39 26.58
CA LYS A 16 27.95 -27.18 28.04
C LYS A 16 26.56 -26.78 28.56
N ARG A 17 25.76 -26.09 27.73
CA ARG A 17 24.39 -25.69 28.06
C ARG A 17 23.34 -26.78 27.75
N GLY A 18 23.76 -27.94 27.23
CA GLY A 18 22.87 -29.08 27.00
C GLY A 18 21.90 -28.89 25.83
N PHE A 19 22.26 -28.12 24.80
CA PHE A 19 21.41 -27.88 23.64
C PHE A 19 21.34 -29.10 22.69
N ASN A 20 20.74 -30.20 23.15
CA ASN A 20 20.03 -31.18 22.28
C ASN A 20 18.68 -30.62 21.78
N ARG A 21 18.37 -29.39 22.17
CA ARG A 21 17.12 -28.66 22.00
C ARG A 21 16.82 -28.22 20.57
N THR A 22 17.80 -28.24 19.67
CA THR A 22 17.60 -27.94 18.24
C THR A 22 16.70 -28.99 17.59
N GLU A 23 16.78 -30.25 18.05
CA GLU A 23 15.89 -31.34 17.66
C GLU A 23 14.45 -31.11 18.17
N GLU A 24 14.29 -30.61 19.40
CA GLU A 24 12.97 -30.28 19.97
C GLU A 24 12.30 -29.09 19.29
N VAL A 25 13.08 -28.08 18.84
CA VAL A 25 12.58 -26.92 18.07
C VAL A 25 12.12 -27.35 16.67
N PHE A 26 12.87 -28.22 15.98
CA PHE A 26 12.40 -28.83 14.72
C PHE A 26 11.13 -29.68 14.90
N ARG A 27 10.94 -30.27 16.10
CA ARG A 27 9.76 -31.07 16.47
C ARG A 27 8.54 -30.23 16.89
N GLU A 28 8.76 -28.98 17.29
CA GLU A 28 7.69 -27.98 17.54
C GLU A 28 7.29 -27.22 16.27
N GLU A 29 8.24 -26.93 15.38
CA GLU A 29 7.95 -26.31 14.07
C GLU A 29 7.15 -27.24 13.15
N SER A 30 7.38 -28.56 13.23
CA SER A 30 6.63 -29.57 12.46
C SER A 30 5.22 -29.87 12.97
N LYS A 31 4.75 -29.23 14.06
CA LYS A 31 3.35 -29.34 14.53
C LYS A 31 2.37 -28.40 13.81
N HIS A 32 2.85 -27.47 12.98
CA HIS A 32 2.00 -26.43 12.33
C HIS A 32 2.01 -26.48 10.79
N LEU A 33 2.53 -27.55 10.20
CA LEU A 33 2.54 -27.78 8.74
C LEU A 33 1.48 -28.82 8.35
N GLY A 34 0.68 -28.50 7.34
CA GLY A 34 -0.19 -29.48 6.70
C GLY A 34 0.60 -30.46 5.82
N PRO A 35 -0.05 -31.51 5.27
CA PRO A 35 0.60 -32.55 4.46
C PRO A 35 1.42 -32.04 3.25
N ASP A 36 1.18 -30.81 2.80
CA ASP A 36 1.82 -30.18 1.65
C ASP A 36 2.90 -29.13 2.01
N GLY A 37 3.36 -29.07 3.26
CA GLY A 37 4.50 -28.22 3.64
C GLY A 37 4.26 -26.70 3.59
N LYS A 38 3.00 -26.27 3.51
CA LYS A 38 2.60 -24.86 3.68
C LYS A 38 2.12 -24.62 5.12
N PRO A 39 2.42 -23.46 5.72
CA PRO A 39 1.81 -23.07 6.99
C PRO A 39 0.28 -23.05 6.80
N ILE A 40 -0.45 -23.66 7.73
CA ILE A 40 -1.91 -23.56 7.75
C ILE A 40 -2.22 -22.08 7.93
N GLN A 41 -2.63 -21.42 6.85
CA GLN A 41 -3.16 -20.07 6.88
C GLN A 41 -4.47 -20.18 7.65
N GLN A 42 -4.43 -20.02 8.97
CA GLN A 42 -5.62 -19.72 9.74
C GLN A 42 -6.13 -18.41 9.15
N LEU A 43 -7.13 -18.52 8.26
CA LEU A 43 -7.99 -17.39 7.94
C LEU A 43 -8.33 -16.77 9.29
N ALA A 44 -7.86 -15.54 9.48
CA ALA A 44 -8.01 -14.83 10.74
C ALA A 44 -9.47 -15.02 11.19
N ASN A 45 -9.66 -15.73 12.30
CA ASN A 45 -10.96 -15.88 12.93
C ASN A 45 -11.32 -14.50 13.47
N MET A 46 -11.80 -13.62 12.59
CA MET A 46 -12.20 -12.23 12.87
C MET A 46 -13.48 -12.15 13.72
N GLY A 47 -13.80 -13.23 14.44
CA GLY A 47 -14.97 -13.37 15.30
C GLY A 47 -16.28 -13.05 14.55
N PRO A 48 -17.36 -12.74 15.30
CA PRO A 48 -18.63 -12.29 14.72
C PRO A 48 -18.54 -10.91 14.05
N LYS A 49 -17.59 -10.05 14.46
CA LYS A 49 -17.38 -8.71 13.89
C LYS A 49 -16.88 -8.71 12.44
N LYS A 50 -16.50 -9.87 11.90
CA LYS A 50 -16.09 -10.02 10.49
C LYS A 50 -17.12 -9.50 9.52
N TYR A 51 -18.41 -9.72 9.78
CA TYR A 51 -19.51 -9.27 8.91
C TYR A 51 -19.65 -7.75 8.90
N GLN A 52 -19.51 -7.11 10.07
CA GLN A 52 -19.58 -5.66 10.19
C GLN A 52 -18.39 -4.98 9.50
N LYS A 53 -17.18 -5.50 9.69
CA LYS A 53 -15.98 -4.96 9.03
C LYS A 53 -16.05 -5.15 7.51
N ALA A 54 -16.45 -6.33 7.05
CA ALA A 54 -16.58 -6.61 5.63
C ALA A 54 -17.64 -5.72 4.97
N PHE A 55 -18.80 -5.51 5.61
CA PHE A 55 -19.83 -4.62 5.08
C PHE A 55 -19.34 -3.18 4.94
N LYS A 56 -18.65 -2.64 5.96
CA LYS A 56 -18.05 -1.29 5.91
C LYS A 56 -17.03 -1.17 4.78
N LEU A 57 -16.18 -2.18 4.60
CA LEU A 57 -15.18 -2.22 3.53
C LEU A 57 -15.82 -2.09 2.13
N VAL A 58 -16.89 -2.85 1.86
CA VAL A 58 -17.59 -2.77 0.57
C VAL A 58 -18.35 -1.45 0.45
N LYS A 59 -18.99 -0.97 1.52
CA LYS A 59 -19.68 0.31 1.50
C LYS A 59 -18.73 1.47 1.17
N ASP A 60 -17.58 1.53 1.83
CA ASP A 60 -16.58 2.57 1.60
C ASP A 60 -16.06 2.52 0.14
N TRP A 61 -15.91 1.32 -0.42
CA TRP A 61 -15.56 1.16 -1.83
C TRP A 61 -16.67 1.65 -2.77
N VAL A 62 -17.94 1.33 -2.51
CA VAL A 62 -19.09 1.79 -3.32
C VAL A 62 -19.24 3.31 -3.25
N ASP A 63 -19.08 3.91 -2.06
CA ASP A 63 -19.23 5.36 -1.86
C ASP A 63 -18.16 6.17 -2.59
N ASN A 64 -16.93 5.64 -2.65
CA ASN A 64 -15.76 6.24 -3.30
C ASN A 64 -15.65 5.88 -4.80
N ASN A 65 -16.55 5.06 -5.32
CA ASN A 65 -16.57 4.70 -6.74
C ASN A 65 -17.15 5.85 -7.59
N LEU A 66 -16.97 5.76 -8.90
CA LEU A 66 -17.54 6.72 -9.85
C LEU A 66 -19.06 6.80 -9.66
N ASP A 67 -19.60 8.01 -9.64
CA ASP A 67 -21.05 8.25 -9.49
C ASP A 67 -21.90 7.48 -10.52
N LEU A 68 -21.30 7.16 -11.67
CA LEU A 68 -21.87 6.36 -12.74
C LEU A 68 -22.29 4.95 -12.28
N TYR A 69 -21.43 4.26 -11.54
CA TYR A 69 -21.66 2.88 -11.07
C TYR A 69 -22.24 2.85 -9.65
N LYS A 70 -22.17 3.97 -8.93
CA LYS A 70 -22.59 4.09 -7.54
C LYS A 70 -24.04 3.66 -7.31
N PHE A 71 -24.95 4.01 -8.23
CA PHE A 71 -26.35 3.61 -8.13
C PHE A 71 -26.52 2.08 -8.19
N GLU A 72 -25.90 1.42 -9.17
CA GLU A 72 -26.01 -0.04 -9.32
C GLU A 72 -25.28 -0.79 -8.19
N LEU A 73 -24.08 -0.35 -7.85
CA LEU A 73 -23.30 -0.95 -6.76
C LEU A 73 -23.97 -0.77 -5.39
N SER A 74 -24.76 0.28 -5.20
CA SER A 74 -25.52 0.49 -3.95
C SER A 74 -26.58 -0.60 -3.72
N LYS A 75 -27.11 -1.20 -4.79
CA LYS A 75 -28.08 -2.30 -4.72
C LYS A 75 -27.48 -3.58 -4.13
N VAL A 76 -26.17 -3.78 -4.28
CA VAL A 76 -25.45 -4.94 -3.72
C VAL A 76 -25.38 -4.89 -2.20
N LEU A 77 -25.46 -3.69 -1.61
CA LEU A 77 -25.32 -3.52 -0.16
C LEU A 77 -26.46 -4.18 0.62
N TRP A 78 -27.70 -4.11 0.13
CA TRP A 78 -28.87 -4.70 0.81
C TRP A 78 -28.78 -6.22 1.00
N PRO A 79 -28.58 -7.05 -0.04
CA PRO A 79 -28.48 -8.50 0.13
C PRO A 79 -27.25 -8.89 0.98
N ILE A 80 -26.12 -8.20 0.86
CA ILE A 80 -24.95 -8.44 1.73
C ILE A 80 -25.31 -8.18 3.20
N PHE A 81 -26.06 -7.11 3.48
CA PHE A 81 -26.52 -6.79 4.83
C PHE A 81 -27.44 -7.88 5.40
N VAL A 82 -28.48 -8.27 4.65
CA VAL A 82 -29.45 -9.27 5.10
C VAL A 82 -28.79 -10.64 5.33
N TYR A 83 -27.98 -11.12 4.39
CA TYR A 83 -27.31 -12.42 4.57
C TYR A 83 -26.24 -12.42 5.65
N SER A 84 -25.58 -11.28 5.89
CA SER A 84 -24.68 -11.12 7.02
C SER A 84 -25.42 -11.21 8.35
N PHE A 85 -26.58 -10.55 8.46
CA PHE A 85 -27.44 -10.60 9.64
C PHE A 85 -27.97 -12.02 9.90
N LEU A 86 -28.53 -12.69 8.87
CA LEU A 86 -29.01 -14.06 9.00
C LEU A 86 -27.89 -15.04 9.36
N ALA A 87 -26.68 -14.85 8.84
CA ALA A 87 -25.52 -15.67 9.20
C ALA A 87 -25.09 -15.46 10.67
N LEU A 88 -25.16 -14.24 11.19
CA LEU A 88 -24.89 -13.95 12.61
C LEU A 88 -25.89 -14.65 13.53
N VAL A 89 -27.19 -14.52 13.23
CA VAL A 89 -28.26 -15.16 14.01
C VAL A 89 -28.15 -16.68 13.94
N LYS A 90 -27.91 -17.26 12.76
CA LYS A 90 -27.74 -18.71 12.57
C LYS A 90 -26.58 -19.29 13.39
N ASN A 91 -25.50 -18.53 13.56
CA ASN A 91 -24.33 -18.94 14.33
C ASN A 91 -24.49 -18.69 15.86
N GLY A 92 -25.64 -18.18 16.30
CA GLY A 92 -25.93 -17.96 17.73
C GLY A 92 -25.36 -16.66 18.31
N TYR A 93 -24.86 -15.74 17.48
CA TYR A 93 -24.32 -14.46 17.93
C TYR A 93 -25.42 -13.39 18.06
N THR A 94 -26.29 -13.55 19.07
CA THR A 94 -27.53 -12.75 19.21
C THR A 94 -27.27 -11.27 19.52
N GLU A 95 -26.32 -10.96 20.40
CA GLU A 95 -25.98 -9.59 20.79
C GLU A 95 -25.28 -8.84 19.65
N ASP A 96 -24.36 -9.51 18.94
CA ASP A 96 -23.71 -8.93 17.77
C ASP A 96 -24.69 -8.71 16.60
N ALA A 97 -25.69 -9.57 16.43
CA ALA A 97 -26.74 -9.40 15.42
C ALA A 97 -27.62 -8.16 15.72
N LYS A 98 -28.00 -7.94 16.99
CA LYS A 98 -28.72 -6.72 17.41
C LYS A 98 -27.88 -5.46 17.19
N ALA A 99 -26.60 -5.51 17.58
CA ALA A 99 -25.67 -4.41 17.34
C ALA A 99 -25.51 -4.13 15.84
N PHE A 100 -25.39 -5.17 15.01
CA PHE A 100 -25.30 -5.05 13.55
C PHE A 100 -26.55 -4.39 12.94
N LEU A 101 -27.75 -4.78 13.37
CA LEU A 101 -29.01 -4.18 12.91
C LEU A 101 -29.13 -2.71 13.34
N LYS A 102 -28.74 -2.36 14.57
CA LYS A 102 -28.75 -0.98 15.08
C LYS A 102 -27.74 -0.09 14.35
N ASP A 103 -26.50 -0.56 14.22
CA ASP A 103 -25.39 0.20 13.64
C ASP A 103 -25.55 0.43 12.15
N LEU A 104 -26.05 -0.55 11.38
CA LEU A 104 -26.11 -0.48 9.91
C LEU A 104 -27.51 -0.26 9.37
N GLY A 105 -28.57 -0.67 10.09
CA GLY A 105 -29.95 -0.59 9.62
C GLY A 105 -30.43 0.82 9.28
N HIS A 106 -29.89 1.85 9.95
CA HIS A 106 -30.25 3.25 9.65
C HIS A 106 -29.95 3.67 8.21
N HIS A 107 -29.00 3.03 7.53
CA HIS A 107 -28.66 3.31 6.13
C HIS A 107 -29.77 2.90 5.16
N PHE A 108 -30.48 1.82 5.47
CA PHE A 108 -31.51 1.24 4.61
C PHE A 108 -32.92 1.67 4.98
N LYS A 109 -33.08 2.41 6.09
CA LYS A 109 -34.37 2.91 6.57
C LYS A 109 -35.21 3.64 5.51
N PRO A 110 -34.63 4.47 4.61
CA PRO A 110 -35.43 5.14 3.57
C PRO A 110 -36.10 4.19 2.58
N ALA A 111 -35.54 2.99 2.35
CA ALA A 111 -36.04 2.03 1.35
C ALA A 111 -36.69 0.77 1.97
N HIS A 112 -36.30 0.38 3.18
CA HIS A 112 -36.63 -0.91 3.80
C HIS A 112 -37.06 -0.79 5.28
N ASP A 113 -37.76 0.27 5.69
CA ASP A 113 -38.15 0.50 7.10
C ASP A 113 -38.97 -0.67 7.70
N ASP A 114 -39.90 -1.24 6.92
CA ASP A 114 -40.77 -2.32 7.41
C ASP A 114 -40.03 -3.68 7.47
N ASP A 115 -39.12 -3.95 6.54
CA ASP A 115 -38.27 -5.13 6.59
C ASP A 115 -37.32 -5.08 7.79
N LEU A 116 -36.78 -3.90 8.12
CA LEU A 116 -35.93 -3.71 9.31
C LEU A 116 -36.70 -3.95 10.62
N LYS A 117 -37.95 -3.48 10.71
CA LYS A 117 -38.83 -3.78 11.86
C LYS A 117 -39.09 -5.28 11.96
N ASN A 118 -39.29 -5.95 10.83
CA ASN A 118 -39.48 -7.40 10.80
C ASN A 118 -38.22 -8.15 11.24
N PHE A 119 -37.04 -7.78 10.72
CA PHE A 119 -35.76 -8.39 11.13
C PHE A 119 -35.42 -8.13 12.61
N ALA A 120 -35.88 -7.03 13.20
CA ALA A 120 -35.70 -6.77 14.63
C ALA A 120 -36.40 -7.80 15.54
N THR A 121 -37.42 -8.52 15.03
CA THR A 121 -38.10 -9.61 15.76
C THR A 121 -37.27 -10.91 15.78
N ILE A 122 -36.32 -11.05 14.85
CA ILE A 122 -35.50 -12.24 14.69
C ILE A 122 -34.26 -12.13 15.59
N THR A 123 -34.21 -12.94 16.64
CA THR A 123 -33.10 -12.91 17.62
C THR A 123 -32.49 -14.28 17.82
N LEU A 124 -33.31 -15.34 17.84
CA LEU A 124 -32.87 -16.72 17.99
C LEU A 124 -32.80 -17.42 16.62
N PRO A 125 -31.96 -18.46 16.46
CA PRO A 125 -31.93 -19.27 15.24
C PRO A 125 -33.30 -19.85 14.87
N GLN A 126 -34.13 -20.18 15.86
CA GLN A 126 -35.49 -20.70 15.66
C GLN A 126 -36.40 -19.68 14.95
N HIS A 127 -36.23 -18.38 15.24
CA HIS A 127 -37.05 -17.32 14.63
C HIS A 127 -36.79 -17.19 13.11
N ILE A 128 -35.65 -17.70 12.60
CA ILE A 128 -35.37 -17.72 11.16
C ILE A 128 -36.33 -18.66 10.44
N ASP A 129 -36.64 -19.81 11.05
CA ASP A 129 -37.51 -20.82 10.46
C ASP A 129 -39.01 -20.47 10.65
N GLU A 130 -39.33 -19.67 11.67
CA GLU A 130 -40.70 -19.18 11.96
C GLU A 130 -41.09 -17.94 11.15
N ASN A 131 -40.14 -17.03 10.87
CA ASN A 131 -40.43 -15.78 10.17
C ASN A 131 -40.58 -16.01 8.66
N PRO A 132 -41.72 -15.63 8.05
CA PRO A 132 -41.99 -15.89 6.63
C PRO A 132 -40.97 -15.20 5.70
N THR A 133 -40.50 -14.00 6.04
CA THR A 133 -39.53 -13.26 5.21
C THR A 133 -38.15 -13.89 5.28
N ALA A 134 -37.67 -14.29 6.47
CA ALA A 134 -36.37 -14.94 6.61
C ALA A 134 -36.34 -16.31 5.92
N LYS A 135 -37.47 -17.02 5.92
CA LYS A 135 -37.65 -18.26 5.17
C LYS A 135 -37.52 -18.04 3.66
N LEU A 136 -38.11 -16.97 3.11
CA LEU A 136 -37.95 -16.60 1.70
C LEU A 136 -36.49 -16.34 1.33
N TYR A 137 -35.72 -15.65 2.18
CA TYR A 137 -34.29 -15.42 1.98
C TYR A 137 -33.44 -16.71 2.09
N LYS A 138 -33.90 -17.71 2.83
CA LYS A 138 -33.20 -19.00 2.97
C LYS A 138 -33.47 -19.93 1.78
N GLU A 139 -34.68 -19.90 1.25
CA GLU A 139 -35.14 -20.80 0.17
C GLU A 139 -34.78 -20.27 -1.23
N ASN A 140 -34.78 -18.95 -1.42
CA ASN A 140 -34.52 -18.32 -2.71
C ASN A 140 -33.18 -17.59 -2.72
N LYS A 141 -32.47 -17.66 -3.86
CA LYS A 141 -31.29 -16.83 -4.10
C LYS A 141 -31.70 -15.43 -4.50
N TYR A 142 -31.04 -14.42 -3.91
CA TYR A 142 -31.30 -13.02 -4.24
C TYR A 142 -30.66 -12.68 -5.59
N ARG A 143 -31.45 -12.19 -6.53
CA ARG A 143 -30.96 -11.82 -7.87
C ARG A 143 -30.47 -10.37 -7.90
N ILE A 144 -29.26 -10.17 -8.38
CA ILE A 144 -28.61 -8.86 -8.48
C ILE A 144 -28.17 -8.65 -9.94
N PRO A 145 -28.89 -7.83 -10.71
CA PRO A 145 -28.43 -7.42 -12.03
C PRO A 145 -27.31 -6.38 -11.86
N LEU A 146 -26.11 -6.68 -12.36
CA LEU A 146 -24.98 -5.75 -12.37
C LEU A 146 -24.44 -5.56 -13.78
N ASN A 147 -23.88 -4.38 -14.05
CA ASN A 147 -23.11 -4.16 -15.26
C ASN A 147 -21.86 -5.08 -15.29
N GLU A 148 -21.54 -5.64 -16.45
CA GLU A 148 -20.36 -6.48 -16.68
C GLU A 148 -19.06 -5.83 -16.21
N HIS A 149 -18.85 -4.54 -16.53
CA HIS A 149 -17.65 -3.82 -16.12
C HIS A 149 -17.59 -3.63 -14.59
N ALA A 150 -18.71 -3.24 -13.97
CA ALA A 150 -18.80 -3.05 -12.53
C ALA A 150 -18.63 -4.38 -11.77
N THR A 151 -19.09 -5.50 -12.37
CA THR A 151 -18.96 -6.85 -11.81
C THR A 151 -17.51 -7.29 -11.77
N GLY A 152 -16.75 -7.09 -12.86
CA GLY A 152 -15.33 -7.40 -12.92
C GLY A 152 -14.51 -6.62 -11.88
N ASP A 153 -14.73 -5.31 -11.80
CA ASP A 153 -14.04 -4.44 -10.84
C ASP A 153 -14.39 -4.79 -9.39
N PHE A 154 -15.66 -5.11 -9.12
CA PHE A 154 -16.12 -5.49 -7.80
C PHE A 154 -15.48 -6.80 -7.31
N PHE A 155 -15.43 -7.84 -8.14
CA PHE A 155 -14.79 -9.10 -7.75
C PHE A 155 -13.26 -8.99 -7.64
N ASN A 156 -12.62 -8.18 -8.50
CA ASN A 156 -11.19 -7.86 -8.36
C ASN A 156 -10.88 -7.16 -7.04
N PHE A 157 -11.72 -6.20 -6.63
CA PHE A 157 -11.60 -5.53 -5.33
C PHE A 157 -11.75 -6.52 -4.16
N LEU A 158 -12.76 -7.40 -4.19
CA LEU A 158 -12.97 -8.41 -3.14
C LEU A 158 -11.82 -9.41 -3.04
N GLU A 159 -11.14 -9.73 -4.15
CA GLU A 159 -9.97 -10.61 -4.15
C GLU A 159 -8.73 -9.91 -3.60
N ARG A 160 -8.51 -8.64 -3.96
CA ARG A 160 -7.41 -7.82 -3.42
C ARG A 160 -7.49 -7.67 -1.91
N GLU A 161 -8.68 -7.44 -1.37
CA GLU A 161 -8.92 -7.23 0.07
C GLU A 161 -9.45 -8.50 0.77
N SER A 162 -9.04 -9.68 0.30
CA SER A 162 -9.55 -10.97 0.82
C SER A 162 -9.38 -11.11 2.34
N ASP A 163 -8.23 -10.71 2.87
CA ASP A 163 -7.89 -10.76 4.31
C ASP A 163 -8.67 -9.73 5.15
N GLN A 164 -9.09 -8.60 4.57
CA GLN A 164 -9.79 -7.54 5.29
C GLN A 164 -11.30 -7.76 5.43
N GLY A 165 -11.83 -8.83 4.82
CA GLY A 165 -13.26 -9.18 4.83
C GLY A 165 -13.82 -9.49 3.45
N GLY A 166 -13.05 -9.29 2.37
CA GLY A 166 -13.48 -9.60 1.00
C GLY A 166 -13.85 -11.08 0.81
N ALA A 167 -13.12 -12.00 1.47
CA ALA A 167 -13.43 -13.43 1.42
C ALA A 167 -14.81 -13.78 2.02
N VAL A 168 -15.23 -13.08 3.09
CA VAL A 168 -16.52 -13.31 3.75
C VAL A 168 -17.67 -12.90 2.82
N ILE A 169 -17.55 -11.73 2.18
CA ILE A 169 -18.58 -11.25 1.25
C ILE A 169 -18.64 -12.12 0.01
N ARG A 170 -17.48 -12.52 -0.54
CA ARG A 170 -17.42 -13.46 -1.64
C ARG A 170 -18.16 -14.76 -1.30
N GLN A 171 -17.93 -15.30 -0.11
CA GLN A 171 -18.63 -16.51 0.34
C GLN A 171 -20.14 -16.29 0.41
N LEU A 172 -20.61 -15.18 1.00
CA LEU A 172 -22.03 -14.86 1.11
C LEU A 172 -22.71 -14.71 -0.26
N LEU A 173 -22.07 -14.01 -1.20
CA LEU A 173 -22.58 -13.82 -2.56
C LEU A 173 -22.67 -15.14 -3.31
N VAL A 174 -21.64 -15.98 -3.25
CA VAL A 174 -21.63 -17.29 -3.92
C VAL A 174 -22.69 -18.24 -3.32
N SER A 175 -22.89 -18.20 -2.00
CA SER A 175 -23.87 -19.07 -1.35
C SER A 175 -25.32 -18.64 -1.60
N ASN A 176 -25.61 -17.34 -1.51
CA ASN A 176 -26.99 -16.85 -1.33
C ASN A 176 -27.47 -15.89 -2.43
N CYS A 177 -26.58 -15.42 -3.30
CA CYS A 177 -26.94 -14.49 -4.37
C CYS A 177 -26.74 -15.13 -5.75
N GLN A 178 -27.47 -14.61 -6.73
CA GLN A 178 -27.25 -14.83 -8.15
C GLN A 178 -26.91 -13.46 -8.76
N VAL A 179 -25.67 -13.30 -9.21
CA VAL A 179 -25.20 -12.06 -9.85
C VAL A 179 -25.33 -12.26 -11.36
N ASP A 180 -26.26 -11.55 -11.97
CA ASP A 180 -26.49 -11.61 -13.40
C ASP A 180 -25.71 -10.45 -14.05
N SER A 181 -24.68 -10.80 -14.82
CA SER A 181 -23.87 -9.82 -15.57
C SER A 181 -24.63 -9.37 -16.80
N THR A 182 -24.93 -8.09 -16.89
CA THR A 182 -25.68 -7.50 -18.01
C THR A 182 -24.82 -6.48 -18.73
N SER A 183 -24.79 -6.52 -20.07
CA SER A 183 -24.11 -5.54 -20.92
C SER A 183 -24.98 -4.28 -21.04
N ARG A 184 -25.22 -3.59 -19.92
CA ARG A 184 -26.08 -2.40 -19.85
C ARG A 184 -25.26 -1.13 -19.67
N GLY A 185 -25.70 -0.05 -20.31
CA GLY A 185 -25.24 1.30 -19.99
C GLY A 185 -25.76 1.77 -18.62
N PRO A 186 -25.10 2.74 -17.97
CA PRO A 186 -25.46 3.23 -16.64
C PRO A 186 -26.85 3.85 -16.62
N ILE A 187 -27.75 3.29 -15.82
CA ILE A 187 -29.14 3.77 -15.73
C ILE A 187 -29.18 4.95 -14.76
N THR A 188 -28.90 6.16 -15.26
CA THR A 188 -29.27 7.41 -14.57
C THR A 188 -30.54 8.01 -15.19
N PRO A 189 -31.33 8.81 -14.44
CA PRO A 189 -32.57 9.43 -14.93
C PRO A 189 -32.42 10.28 -16.20
N PHE A 190 -31.17 10.64 -16.54
CA PHE A 190 -30.80 11.51 -17.65
C PHE A 190 -29.77 10.86 -18.60
N SER A 191 -29.49 9.56 -18.46
CA SER A 191 -28.60 8.86 -19.38
C SER A 191 -29.20 8.81 -20.78
N PHE A 192 -28.35 8.88 -21.81
CA PHE A 192 -28.79 8.78 -23.21
C PHE A 192 -29.57 7.48 -23.46
N GLU A 193 -29.18 6.41 -22.77
CA GLU A 193 -29.86 5.12 -22.70
C GLU A 193 -31.27 5.23 -22.07
N ALA A 194 -31.45 5.93 -20.95
CA ALA A 194 -32.76 6.17 -20.34
C ALA A 194 -33.65 7.09 -21.19
N ILE A 195 -33.06 8.05 -21.91
CA ILE A 195 -33.75 8.94 -22.86
C ILE A 195 -34.17 8.16 -24.11
N PHE A 196 -33.30 7.28 -24.62
CA PHE A 196 -33.54 6.41 -25.77
C PHE A 196 -34.52 5.27 -25.46
N ARG A 197 -34.54 4.78 -24.22
CA ARG A 197 -35.50 3.78 -23.72
C ARG A 197 -36.85 4.42 -23.38
N ARG A 198 -36.88 5.66 -22.85
CA ARG A 198 -38.07 6.52 -22.78
C ARG A 198 -38.67 6.82 -24.15
N SER A 199 -37.85 6.99 -25.19
CA SER A 199 -38.36 7.22 -26.55
C SER A 199 -38.86 5.94 -27.24
N LYS A 200 -38.66 4.76 -26.65
CA LYS A 200 -38.96 3.45 -27.27
C LYS A 200 -40.06 2.61 -26.61
N ASN A 201 -40.71 3.08 -25.52
CA ASN A 201 -41.77 2.35 -24.78
C ASN A 201 -41.45 0.85 -24.63
N SER A 202 -40.23 0.54 -24.19
CA SER A 202 -39.79 -0.83 -23.93
C SER A 202 -40.38 -1.27 -22.60
N ASP A 203 -41.05 -2.42 -22.56
CA ASP A 203 -41.54 -3.01 -21.32
C ASP A 203 -40.38 -3.13 -20.31
N LEU A 204 -40.53 -2.45 -19.17
CA LEU A 204 -39.65 -2.45 -18.00
C LEU A 204 -39.55 -3.84 -17.31
N ASP A 205 -40.01 -4.90 -17.95
CA ASP A 205 -40.65 -6.00 -17.23
C ASP A 205 -39.84 -7.27 -17.02
N GLU A 206 -38.80 -7.63 -17.78
CA GLU A 206 -38.25 -8.99 -17.61
C GLU A 206 -37.00 -9.12 -16.72
N ALA A 207 -36.14 -8.10 -16.66
CA ALA A 207 -34.94 -8.15 -15.82
C ALA A 207 -35.16 -7.48 -14.46
N ASP A 208 -35.89 -6.36 -14.44
CA ASP A 208 -36.15 -5.59 -13.23
C ASP A 208 -37.29 -6.22 -12.40
N ALA A 209 -38.20 -6.99 -13.02
CA ALA A 209 -39.16 -7.84 -12.27
C ALA A 209 -38.54 -9.13 -11.71
N LYS A 210 -37.31 -9.45 -12.11
CA LYS A 210 -36.54 -10.59 -11.59
C LYS A 210 -35.46 -10.14 -10.59
N GLU A 211 -35.31 -8.84 -10.31
CA GLU A 211 -34.41 -8.32 -9.28
C GLU A 211 -34.91 -8.74 -7.88
N GLY A 212 -34.00 -9.08 -6.97
CA GLY A 212 -34.35 -9.49 -5.61
C GLY A 212 -34.97 -10.89 -5.50
N ILE A 213 -35.82 -11.08 -4.48
CA ILE A 213 -36.55 -12.33 -4.23
C ILE A 213 -38.04 -12.06 -4.47
N PRO A 214 -38.73 -12.88 -5.28
CA PRO A 214 -40.16 -12.71 -5.50
C PRO A 214 -40.95 -12.66 -4.18
N GLY A 215 -41.72 -11.58 -3.97
CA GLY A 215 -42.53 -11.37 -2.77
C GLY A 215 -41.84 -10.61 -1.62
N VAL A 216 -40.58 -10.20 -1.80
CA VAL A 216 -39.87 -9.32 -0.86
C VAL A 216 -39.80 -7.91 -1.43
N ASN A 217 -39.94 -6.88 -0.59
CA ASN A 217 -39.81 -5.50 -1.02
C ASN A 217 -38.36 -5.19 -1.40
N ILE A 218 -38.16 -4.77 -2.65
CA ILE A 218 -36.83 -4.41 -3.20
C ILE A 218 -36.55 -2.91 -2.96
N GLY A 219 -37.53 -2.15 -2.44
CA GLY A 219 -37.43 -0.72 -2.20
C GLY A 219 -37.70 0.07 -3.48
N LEU A 220 -36.69 0.76 -4.01
CA LEU A 220 -36.79 1.54 -5.24
C LEU A 220 -36.82 0.61 -6.46
N SER A 221 -38.00 0.39 -7.03
CA SER A 221 -38.13 -0.30 -8.32
C SER A 221 -38.08 0.69 -9.48
N ASN A 222 -37.60 0.26 -10.64
CA ASN A 222 -37.61 1.07 -11.86
C ASN A 222 -39.02 1.30 -12.43
N LYS A 223 -40.08 0.78 -11.78
CA LYS A 223 -41.43 0.58 -12.34
C LYS A 223 -42.43 1.71 -12.08
N ASP A 224 -42.17 2.65 -11.17
CA ASP A 224 -43.14 3.68 -10.76
C ASP A 224 -43.39 4.81 -11.80
N VAL A 225 -43.02 4.64 -13.08
CA VAL A 225 -42.95 5.78 -14.02
C VAL A 225 -43.73 5.65 -15.33
N LEU A 226 -44.16 4.48 -15.86
CA LEU A 226 -44.60 4.43 -17.28
C LEU A 226 -45.74 3.42 -17.59
N ASP A 227 -46.74 3.87 -18.38
CA ASP A 227 -48.11 3.32 -18.64
C ASP A 227 -48.23 2.48 -19.97
N PRO A 228 -49.17 1.52 -20.13
CA PRO A 228 -48.99 0.29 -20.95
C PRO A 228 -49.77 0.22 -22.29
N ALA A 229 -49.64 1.18 -23.21
CA ALA A 229 -50.44 1.19 -24.45
C ALA A 229 -49.64 1.17 -25.78
N ALA A 230 -48.66 0.27 -25.97
CA ALA A 230 -47.87 0.21 -27.22
C ALA A 230 -47.81 -1.19 -27.89
N PRO A 231 -47.67 -1.28 -29.24
CA PRO A 231 -47.90 -2.50 -30.02
C PRO A 231 -46.68 -3.44 -30.19
N LEU A 232 -46.97 -4.73 -30.44
CA LEU A 232 -46.05 -5.89 -30.51
C LEU A 232 -45.24 -6.00 -31.81
N LYS A 233 -44.09 -6.68 -31.77
CA LYS A 233 -43.12 -6.85 -32.88
C LYS A 233 -42.87 -8.31 -33.27
N LEU A 234 -43.08 -8.69 -34.53
CA LEU A 234 -43.18 -10.10 -35.00
C LEU A 234 -42.20 -10.52 -36.12
N GLY A 235 -41.15 -9.73 -36.41
CA GLY A 235 -40.21 -9.92 -37.51
C GLY A 235 -39.09 -10.97 -37.31
N LEU A 236 -38.33 -11.27 -38.36
CA LEU A 236 -37.24 -12.26 -38.39
C LEU A 236 -35.91 -11.69 -37.85
N LEU A 237 -35.14 -12.50 -37.11
CA LEU A 237 -33.92 -12.07 -36.41
C LEU A 237 -32.77 -11.73 -37.38
N PRO A 238 -32.11 -10.55 -37.27
CA PRO A 238 -31.01 -10.19 -38.16
C PRO A 238 -29.72 -11.00 -37.89
N MET A 239 -28.95 -11.23 -38.96
CA MET A 239 -27.69 -11.98 -38.97
C MET A 239 -26.53 -11.15 -38.36
N GLU A 240 -25.61 -11.83 -37.68
CA GLU A 240 -24.48 -11.20 -36.98
C GLU A 240 -23.50 -10.51 -37.95
N PRO A 241 -22.96 -9.32 -37.65
CA PRO A 241 -22.14 -8.56 -38.59
C PRO A 241 -20.85 -9.28 -39.02
N GLU A 242 -20.18 -10.00 -38.11
CA GLU A 242 -18.98 -10.79 -38.46
C GLU A 242 -19.33 -11.95 -39.40
N LEU A 243 -20.38 -12.72 -39.05
CA LEU A 243 -20.88 -13.81 -39.88
C LEU A 243 -21.42 -13.33 -41.24
N ARG A 244 -21.98 -12.11 -41.28
CA ARG A 244 -22.44 -11.47 -42.50
C ARG A 244 -21.27 -11.15 -43.43
N GLU A 245 -20.14 -10.67 -42.90
CA GLU A 245 -18.95 -10.42 -43.70
C GLU A 245 -18.30 -11.72 -44.17
N ASP A 246 -18.29 -12.76 -43.35
CA ASP A 246 -17.78 -14.09 -43.74
C ASP A 246 -18.62 -14.72 -44.86
N VAL A 247 -19.95 -14.72 -44.73
CA VAL A 247 -20.85 -15.26 -45.78
C VAL A 247 -20.76 -14.44 -47.06
N ARG A 248 -20.59 -13.12 -46.95
CA ARG A 248 -20.34 -12.26 -48.11
C ARG A 248 -19.04 -12.65 -48.81
N ALA A 249 -17.96 -12.84 -48.05
CA ALA A 249 -16.66 -13.24 -48.60
C ALA A 249 -16.71 -14.62 -49.27
N GLU A 250 -17.47 -15.57 -48.71
CA GLU A 250 -17.64 -16.91 -49.30
C GLU A 250 -18.47 -16.88 -50.59
N LEU A 251 -19.51 -16.04 -50.65
CA LEU A 251 -20.30 -15.81 -51.86
C LEU A 251 -19.50 -15.10 -52.97
N GLU A 252 -18.67 -14.11 -52.62
CA GLU A 252 -17.75 -13.45 -53.57
C GLU A 252 -16.73 -14.47 -54.16
N ASP A 253 -16.30 -15.43 -53.34
CA ASP A 253 -15.39 -16.50 -53.75
C ASP A 253 -16.07 -17.57 -54.64
N GLU A 254 -17.35 -17.89 -54.41
CA GLU A 254 -18.14 -18.78 -55.29
C GLU A 254 -18.46 -18.13 -56.62
N GLU A 255 -18.80 -16.84 -56.61
CA GLU A 255 -19.12 -16.08 -57.82
C GLU A 255 -17.88 -15.90 -58.71
N ARG A 256 -16.69 -15.78 -58.11
CA ARG A 256 -15.41 -15.82 -58.83
C ARG A 256 -15.16 -17.18 -59.49
N LYS A 257 -15.67 -18.28 -58.92
CA LYS A 257 -15.54 -19.63 -59.49
C LYS A 257 -16.58 -19.91 -60.57
N ASN A 258 -17.81 -19.43 -60.40
CA ASN A 258 -18.94 -19.66 -61.30
C ASN A 258 -19.66 -18.33 -61.59
N PRO A 259 -19.23 -17.57 -62.61
CA PRO A 259 -19.84 -16.29 -62.93
C PRO A 259 -21.29 -16.48 -63.45
N PRO A 260 -22.25 -15.64 -63.01
CA PRO A 260 -23.64 -15.79 -63.39
C PRO A 260 -23.86 -15.50 -64.89
N PRO A 261 -24.84 -16.15 -65.55
CA PRO A 261 -25.19 -15.86 -66.94
C PRO A 261 -25.74 -14.44 -67.12
N ASP A 262 -25.50 -13.84 -68.30
CA ASP A 262 -25.97 -12.48 -68.63
C ASP A 262 -27.48 -12.32 -68.38
N GLY A 263 -27.82 -11.44 -67.43
CA GLY A 263 -29.19 -11.08 -67.06
C GLY A 263 -29.68 -11.60 -65.70
N VAL A 264 -28.88 -12.40 -64.98
CA VAL A 264 -29.17 -12.79 -63.59
C VAL A 264 -28.33 -11.93 -62.64
N PRO A 265 -28.92 -11.33 -61.57
CA PRO A 265 -28.17 -10.52 -60.61
C PRO A 265 -27.11 -11.35 -59.88
N ALA A 266 -26.02 -10.67 -59.50
CA ALA A 266 -24.91 -11.29 -58.77
C ALA A 266 -25.39 -11.91 -57.44
N LEU A 267 -24.79 -13.02 -57.02
CA LEU A 267 -25.15 -13.73 -55.78
C LEU A 267 -24.99 -12.83 -54.56
N VAL A 268 -23.94 -12.00 -54.56
CA VAL A 268 -23.66 -11.00 -53.53
C VAL A 268 -24.72 -9.89 -53.54
N ASP A 269 -25.16 -9.45 -54.73
CA ASP A 269 -26.21 -8.44 -54.87
C ASP A 269 -27.57 -8.99 -54.41
N GLU A 270 -27.86 -10.27 -54.65
CA GLU A 270 -29.08 -10.93 -54.16
C GLU A 270 -29.07 -11.08 -52.63
N PHE A 271 -27.91 -11.39 -52.04
CA PHE A 271 -27.72 -11.45 -50.58
C PHE A 271 -27.86 -10.07 -49.93
N ASP A 272 -27.21 -9.04 -50.48
CA ASP A 272 -27.35 -7.67 -50.00
C ASP A 272 -28.77 -7.11 -50.19
N GLN A 273 -29.49 -7.52 -51.25
CA GLN A 273 -30.90 -7.19 -51.44
C GLN A 273 -31.82 -7.91 -50.47
N LYS A 274 -31.55 -9.18 -50.12
CA LYS A 274 -32.31 -9.92 -49.09
C LYS A 274 -32.14 -9.30 -47.70
N ILE A 275 -30.94 -8.82 -47.37
CA ILE A 275 -30.68 -8.13 -46.10
C ILE A 275 -31.33 -6.73 -46.07
N LYS A 276 -31.28 -5.98 -47.18
CA LYS A 276 -31.93 -4.66 -47.28
C LYS A 276 -33.46 -4.72 -47.31
N ARG A 277 -34.06 -5.86 -47.67
CA ARG A 277 -35.53 -5.98 -47.79
C ARG A 277 -36.27 -6.13 -46.46
N GLU A 278 -35.59 -6.39 -45.34
CA GLU A 278 -36.26 -6.54 -44.03
C GLU A 278 -35.46 -5.95 -42.84
N GLU A 279 -34.95 -4.72 -42.95
CA GLU A 279 -34.88 -3.85 -41.77
C GLU A 279 -36.29 -3.24 -41.51
N SER A 280 -37.30 -4.09 -41.37
CA SER A 280 -38.57 -3.63 -40.82
C SER A 280 -38.37 -3.44 -39.31
N ALA A 281 -38.91 -2.35 -38.76
CA ALA A 281 -38.77 -1.99 -37.34
C ALA A 281 -39.39 -3.01 -36.35
N ASP A 282 -39.75 -4.19 -36.83
CA ASP A 282 -40.55 -5.23 -36.20
C ASP A 282 -39.74 -6.50 -35.85
N ALA A 283 -38.45 -6.59 -36.18
CA ALA A 283 -37.60 -7.74 -35.82
C ALA A 283 -36.99 -7.64 -34.40
N PRO A 284 -36.97 -8.74 -33.60
CA PRO A 284 -36.33 -8.77 -32.29
C PRO A 284 -34.80 -8.80 -32.41
N SER A 285 -34.08 -8.19 -31.47
CA SER A 285 -32.61 -8.19 -31.50
C SER A 285 -32.05 -9.47 -30.86
N ARG A 286 -30.87 -9.92 -31.29
CA ARG A 286 -30.23 -11.14 -30.75
C ARG A 286 -29.87 -11.02 -29.26
N ALA A 287 -29.75 -9.79 -28.74
CA ALA A 287 -29.58 -9.51 -27.32
C ALA A 287 -30.85 -9.73 -26.48
N ASP A 288 -32.02 -9.81 -27.14
CA ASP A 288 -33.32 -10.10 -26.52
C ASP A 288 -33.62 -11.61 -26.47
N LEU A 289 -32.75 -12.46 -27.02
CA LEU A 289 -32.90 -13.91 -26.90
C LEU A 289 -32.57 -14.34 -25.45
N PRO A 290 -33.49 -15.02 -24.75
CA PRO A 290 -33.25 -15.49 -23.40
C PRO A 290 -32.21 -16.61 -23.44
N LEU A 291 -30.95 -16.26 -23.26
CA LEU A 291 -29.90 -17.25 -23.06
C LEU A 291 -30.15 -17.99 -21.74
N PRO A 292 -29.85 -19.30 -21.69
CA PRO A 292 -30.04 -20.08 -20.48
C PRO A 292 -29.27 -19.45 -19.31
N PRO A 293 -29.84 -19.46 -18.09
CA PRO A 293 -29.22 -18.84 -16.93
C PRO A 293 -27.82 -19.42 -16.72
N SER A 294 -26.84 -18.53 -16.53
CA SER A 294 -25.46 -18.90 -16.27
C SER A 294 -25.39 -19.85 -15.07
N ARG A 295 -24.84 -21.04 -15.30
CA ARG A 295 -24.73 -22.05 -14.25
C ARG A 295 -23.57 -21.66 -13.33
N PRO A 296 -23.52 -22.14 -12.08
CA PRO A 296 -22.37 -21.95 -11.18
C PRO A 296 -21.02 -22.32 -11.82
N ARG A 297 -21.03 -23.25 -12.79
CA ARG A 297 -19.86 -23.63 -13.59
C ARG A 297 -19.33 -22.50 -14.47
N ASP A 298 -20.21 -21.68 -15.04
CA ASP A 298 -19.85 -20.60 -15.95
C ASP A 298 -19.22 -19.44 -15.16
N ILE A 299 -19.74 -19.17 -13.96
CA ILE A 299 -19.12 -18.23 -12.99
C ILE A 299 -17.74 -18.71 -12.57
N MET A 300 -17.56 -20.01 -12.33
CA MET A 300 -16.23 -20.57 -12.02
C MET A 300 -15.26 -20.42 -13.19
N LEU A 301 -15.75 -20.58 -14.43
CA LEU A 301 -14.94 -20.44 -15.64
C LEU A 301 -14.52 -18.99 -15.87
N GLU A 302 -15.42 -18.02 -15.66
CA GLU A 302 -15.09 -16.59 -15.68
C GLU A 302 -14.12 -16.22 -14.55
N MET A 303 -14.33 -16.73 -13.33
CA MET A 303 -13.37 -16.53 -12.24
C MET A 303 -11.99 -17.14 -12.54
N GLN A 304 -11.95 -18.27 -13.24
CA GLN A 304 -10.70 -18.87 -13.69
C GLN A 304 -10.02 -18.00 -14.74
N LYS A 305 -10.75 -17.51 -15.75
CA LYS A 305 -10.21 -16.55 -16.74
C LYS A 305 -9.68 -15.28 -16.07
N LEU A 306 -10.38 -14.74 -15.07
CA LEU A 306 -9.92 -13.57 -14.32
C LEU A 306 -8.63 -13.87 -13.53
N ARG A 307 -8.53 -15.04 -12.90
CA ARG A 307 -7.29 -15.47 -12.23
C ARG A 307 -6.15 -15.64 -13.22
N GLU A 308 -6.39 -16.29 -14.34
CA GLU A 308 -5.41 -16.45 -15.41
C GLU A 308 -4.98 -15.10 -15.98
N ASN A 309 -5.91 -14.16 -16.19
CA ASN A 309 -5.58 -12.81 -16.64
C ASN A 309 -4.77 -12.04 -15.59
N ARG A 310 -5.16 -12.11 -14.30
CA ARG A 310 -4.40 -11.51 -13.21
C ARG A 310 -2.98 -12.06 -13.16
N ASP A 311 -2.85 -13.39 -13.22
CA ASP A 311 -1.55 -14.06 -13.13
C ASP A 311 -0.69 -13.78 -14.37
N ARG A 312 -1.30 -13.61 -15.56
CA ARG A 312 -0.63 -13.19 -16.80
C ARG A 312 -0.16 -11.73 -16.77
N PHE A 313 -0.94 -10.82 -16.20
CA PHE A 313 -0.65 -9.37 -16.19
C PHE A 313 -0.04 -8.88 -14.87
N LYS A 314 0.36 -9.79 -13.99
CA LYS A 314 1.08 -9.44 -12.77
C LYS A 314 2.50 -9.01 -13.13
N ILE A 315 2.91 -7.85 -12.63
CA ILE A 315 4.29 -7.39 -12.74
C ILE A 315 5.11 -8.18 -11.71
N GLU A 316 5.61 -9.35 -12.10
CA GLU A 316 6.52 -10.17 -11.27
C GLU A 316 7.97 -9.71 -11.49
N GLY A 317 8.31 -8.58 -10.89
CA GLY A 317 9.68 -8.08 -10.85
C GLY A 317 10.05 -7.06 -11.92
N ARG A 318 11.28 -6.55 -11.79
CA ARG A 318 11.79 -5.39 -12.51
C ARG A 318 12.02 -5.69 -13.99
N THR A 319 11.40 -4.90 -14.85
CA THR A 319 11.71 -4.84 -16.28
C THR A 319 13.14 -4.31 -16.47
N GLY A 320 14.05 -5.21 -16.87
CA GLY A 320 15.31 -4.91 -17.56
C GLY A 320 16.16 -3.75 -17.01
N GLY A 321 17.01 -4.04 -16.02
CA GLY A 321 18.33 -3.42 -15.83
C GLY A 321 18.43 -1.93 -15.45
N VAL A 322 17.41 -1.11 -15.66
CA VAL A 322 17.40 0.31 -15.28
C VAL A 322 16.53 0.45 -14.03
N GLY A 323 17.06 1.12 -12.99
CA GLY A 323 16.27 1.44 -11.79
C GLY A 323 15.07 2.29 -12.15
N THR A 324 14.00 2.22 -11.35
CA THR A 324 12.91 3.19 -11.51
C THR A 324 13.51 4.59 -11.38
N ALA A 325 13.20 5.45 -12.35
CA ALA A 325 13.64 6.84 -12.29
C ALA A 325 12.99 7.49 -11.07
N VAL A 326 13.80 8.12 -10.22
CA VAL A 326 13.33 8.76 -9.00
C VAL A 326 13.43 10.27 -9.14
N SER A 327 12.37 10.96 -8.74
CA SER A 327 12.35 12.42 -8.67
C SER A 327 12.80 12.89 -7.29
N ALA A 328 13.55 13.99 -7.22
CA ALA A 328 13.97 14.58 -5.94
C ALA A 328 13.59 16.06 -5.86
N CYS A 329 12.95 16.45 -4.77
CA CYS A 329 12.67 17.83 -4.40
C CYS A 329 13.56 18.21 -3.22
N MET A 330 14.33 19.29 -3.37
CA MET A 330 15.27 19.77 -2.35
C MET A 330 14.78 21.06 -1.70
N PHE A 331 14.63 21.03 -0.38
CA PHE A 331 14.34 22.21 0.44
C PHE A 331 15.63 22.72 1.08
N THR A 332 16.08 23.88 0.60
CA THR A 332 17.30 24.53 1.10
C THR A 332 16.95 25.67 2.05
N PHE A 333 17.41 25.56 3.29
CA PHE A 333 17.21 26.57 4.31
C PHE A 333 18.37 27.57 4.30
N HIS A 334 18.04 28.84 4.04
CA HIS A 334 18.99 29.95 4.05
C HIS A 334 18.97 30.68 5.41
N ASN A 335 20.01 31.48 5.67
CA ASN A 335 20.13 32.35 6.84
C ASN A 335 20.04 31.61 8.19
N THR A 336 20.53 30.36 8.25
CA THR A 336 20.54 29.58 9.49
C THR A 336 21.77 29.83 10.36
N LEU A 337 22.87 30.35 9.79
CA LEU A 337 24.14 30.64 10.48
C LEU A 337 24.66 29.46 11.32
N GLY A 338 24.42 28.22 10.86
CA GLY A 338 24.83 27.00 11.58
C GLY A 338 24.01 26.68 12.83
N SER A 339 22.90 27.38 13.09
CA SER A 339 22.05 27.13 14.27
C SER A 339 21.16 25.89 14.16
N VAL A 340 21.03 25.30 12.97
CA VAL A 340 20.15 24.14 12.73
C VAL A 340 20.87 22.84 13.07
N SER A 341 20.26 22.05 13.94
CA SER A 341 20.80 20.77 14.43
C SER A 341 20.05 19.56 13.89
N SER A 342 18.74 19.65 13.68
CA SER A 342 17.92 18.53 13.19
C SER A 342 16.73 19.01 12.36
N MET A 343 16.22 18.11 11.51
CA MET A 343 15.10 18.38 10.63
C MET A 343 14.26 17.13 10.40
N ASP A 344 12.95 17.29 10.33
CA ASP A 344 12.04 16.25 9.90
C ASP A 344 10.90 16.81 9.05
N PHE A 345 10.34 15.96 8.19
CA PHE A 345 9.22 16.28 7.31
C PHE A 345 8.00 15.45 7.70
N SER A 346 6.81 16.05 7.71
CA SER A 346 5.58 15.31 7.93
C SER A 346 5.31 14.31 6.80
N ASP A 347 4.57 13.24 7.08
CA ASP A 347 4.26 12.19 6.09
C ASP A 347 3.44 12.68 4.91
N ASP A 348 2.58 13.68 5.16
CA ASP A 348 1.78 14.34 4.12
C ASP A 348 2.59 15.31 3.26
N GLY A 349 3.87 15.53 3.59
CA GLY A 349 4.77 16.43 2.86
C GLY A 349 4.42 17.91 2.98
N LYS A 350 3.58 18.31 3.95
CA LYS A 350 3.11 19.70 4.10
C LYS A 350 3.84 20.50 5.16
N LEU A 351 4.39 19.85 6.18
CA LEU A 351 5.07 20.51 7.29
C LEU A 351 6.54 20.08 7.34
N VAL A 352 7.38 21.01 7.77
CA VAL A 352 8.77 20.76 8.12
C VAL A 352 9.05 21.35 9.50
N ALA A 353 9.66 20.55 10.37
CA ALA A 353 10.11 20.97 11.69
C ALA A 353 11.64 20.98 11.72
N VAL A 354 12.22 22.03 12.29
CA VAL A 354 13.66 22.18 12.45
C VAL A 354 13.97 22.49 13.90
N GLY A 355 14.81 21.65 14.51
CA GLY A 355 15.39 21.89 15.82
C GLY A 355 16.63 22.77 15.69
N THR A 356 16.78 23.73 16.62
CA THR A 356 17.95 24.61 16.66
C THR A 356 18.81 24.37 17.90
N THR A 357 20.07 24.80 17.80
CA THR A 357 21.02 24.85 18.92
C THR A 357 20.63 25.89 19.96
N GLU A 358 19.80 26.86 19.59
CA GLU A 358 19.26 27.91 20.47
C GLU A 358 18.00 27.48 21.24
N SER A 359 17.77 26.17 21.41
CA SER A 359 16.71 25.59 22.25
C SER A 359 15.27 25.87 21.80
N TYR A 360 15.05 26.14 20.52
CA TYR A 360 13.71 26.24 19.96
C TYR A 360 13.52 25.33 18.76
N ILE A 361 12.26 25.09 18.44
CA ILE A 361 11.88 24.38 17.22
C ILE A 361 11.11 25.36 16.37
N ARG A 362 11.35 25.34 15.07
CA ARG A 362 10.57 26.13 14.12
C ARG A 362 9.88 25.19 13.16
N VAL A 363 8.60 25.43 12.92
CA VAL A 363 7.77 24.64 12.02
C VAL A 363 7.31 25.55 10.89
N TRP A 364 7.43 25.08 9.64
CA TRP A 364 6.97 25.80 8.45
C TRP A 364 5.95 24.96 7.69
N SER A 365 5.05 25.67 7.02
CA SER A 365 4.18 25.13 5.97
C SER A 365 4.90 25.18 4.63
N LEU A 366 5.09 24.03 3.99
CA LEU A 366 5.77 23.92 2.69
C LEU A 366 4.91 24.44 1.53
N ASP A 367 3.58 24.38 1.67
CA ASP A 367 2.63 24.95 0.71
C ASP A 367 2.57 26.50 0.77
N GLY A 368 3.20 27.12 1.76
CA GLY A 368 3.06 28.55 2.05
C GLY A 368 1.71 28.94 2.66
N LYS A 369 0.81 27.97 2.87
CA LYS A 369 -0.49 28.17 3.53
C LYS A 369 -0.33 28.47 5.00
N GLU A 370 -1.30 29.19 5.55
CA GLU A 370 -1.37 29.53 6.97
C GLU A 370 -1.47 28.26 7.83
N LEU A 371 -0.72 28.26 8.94
CA LEU A 371 -0.76 27.18 9.91
C LEU A 371 -2.06 27.26 10.73
N PRO A 372 -2.90 26.21 10.74
CA PRO A 372 -4.16 26.25 11.47
C PRO A 372 -3.91 26.34 12.99
N SER A 373 -4.72 27.14 13.68
CA SER A 373 -4.68 27.26 15.14
C SER A 373 -6.09 27.15 15.71
N ILE A 374 -6.23 26.38 16.78
CA ILE A 374 -7.49 26.28 17.53
C ILE A 374 -7.72 27.48 18.45
N ASN A 375 -6.69 28.27 18.73
CA ASN A 375 -6.74 29.36 19.69
C ASN A 375 -7.56 30.54 19.13
N SER A 376 -8.67 30.87 19.79
CA SER A 376 -9.58 31.95 19.38
C SER A 376 -8.89 33.31 19.24
N HIS A 377 -7.85 33.59 20.04
CA HIS A 377 -7.09 34.83 20.01
C HIS A 377 -6.15 34.97 18.80
N GLU A 378 -5.90 33.88 18.06
CA GLU A 378 -4.96 33.85 16.94
C GLU A 378 -5.65 33.62 15.58
N LYS A 379 -6.99 33.64 15.54
CA LYS A 379 -7.74 33.34 14.31
C LYS A 379 -7.46 34.31 13.15
N ASP A 380 -7.09 35.55 13.46
CA ASP A 380 -6.81 36.58 12.46
C ASP A 380 -5.32 36.66 12.06
N VAL A 381 -4.45 35.88 12.73
CA VAL A 381 -3.01 36.00 12.55
C VAL A 381 -2.48 34.93 11.60
N LYS A 382 -2.06 35.39 10.42
CA LYS A 382 -1.69 34.55 9.28
C LYS A 382 -0.18 34.32 9.23
N PHE A 383 0.28 33.26 9.90
CA PHE A 383 1.68 32.85 9.85
C PHE A 383 1.85 31.53 9.09
N ASN A 384 2.83 31.49 8.19
CA ASN A 384 3.28 30.27 7.50
C ASN A 384 4.40 29.54 8.29
N SER A 385 4.88 30.14 9.38
CA SER A 385 5.87 29.54 10.27
C SER A 385 5.58 29.86 11.74
N ARG A 386 5.85 28.91 12.63
CA ARG A 386 5.68 29.07 14.08
C ARG A 386 6.90 28.59 14.85
N LYS A 387 7.18 29.27 15.95
CA LYS A 387 8.29 28.95 16.87
C LYS A 387 7.73 28.29 18.12
N LEU A 388 8.25 27.12 18.46
CA LEU A 388 7.97 26.38 19.67
C LEU A 388 9.14 26.57 20.65
N ILE A 389 8.83 27.04 21.85
CA ILE A 389 9.82 27.38 22.88
C ILE A 389 9.47 26.60 24.15
N GLY A 390 10.48 25.94 24.74
CA GLY A 390 10.31 25.19 25.97
C GLY A 390 11.47 24.27 26.33
N HIS A 391 12.40 24.02 25.41
CA HIS A 391 13.68 23.35 25.70
C HIS A 391 14.65 24.31 26.39
N SER A 392 15.58 23.73 27.17
CA SER A 392 16.63 24.48 27.87
C SER A 392 18.03 24.22 27.32
N GLY A 393 18.13 23.46 26.22
CA GLY A 393 19.37 23.19 25.50
C GLY A 393 19.12 22.87 24.02
N PRO A 394 20.21 22.67 23.24
CA PRO A 394 20.13 22.31 21.82
C PRO A 394 19.18 21.16 21.54
N VAL A 395 18.34 21.29 20.51
CA VAL A 395 17.39 20.25 20.10
C VAL A 395 18.09 19.27 19.15
N TYR A 396 18.35 18.05 19.57
CA TYR A 396 19.11 17.09 18.76
C TYR A 396 18.27 16.32 17.74
N ASP A 397 16.97 16.16 17.99
CA ASP A 397 16.08 15.46 17.05
C ASP A 397 14.64 15.92 17.21
N VAL A 398 13.91 15.85 16.10
CA VAL A 398 12.48 16.14 16.01
C VAL A 398 11.81 15.05 15.18
N SER A 399 10.61 14.64 15.57
CA SER A 399 9.88 13.56 14.87
C SER A 399 8.38 13.86 14.84
N PHE A 400 7.81 13.93 13.65
CA PHE A 400 6.36 14.04 13.48
C PHE A 400 5.67 12.72 13.78
N ALA A 401 4.49 12.80 14.40
CA ALA A 401 3.64 11.62 14.54
C ALA A 401 3.10 11.21 13.16
N ASP A 402 3.12 9.90 12.90
CA ASP A 402 2.51 9.34 11.69
C ASP A 402 1.03 9.74 11.64
N SER A 403 0.62 10.27 10.50
CA SER A 403 -0.77 10.61 10.24
C SER A 403 -1.33 9.65 9.20
N VAL A 404 -1.96 8.58 9.68
CA VAL A 404 -2.77 7.72 8.82
C VAL A 404 -4.10 8.44 8.56
N SER A 405 -4.35 8.84 7.32
CA SER A 405 -5.69 9.23 6.88
C SER A 405 -6.61 8.02 7.04
N GLY A 406 -7.52 8.07 8.00
CA GLY A 406 -8.50 7.03 8.26
C GLY A 406 -9.93 7.58 8.13
N PRO A 407 -10.91 6.71 7.81
CA PRO A 407 -12.30 7.11 7.88
C PRO A 407 -12.66 7.59 9.29
N PRO A 408 -13.68 8.46 9.44
CA PRO A 408 -14.09 8.99 10.74
C PRO A 408 -14.34 7.85 11.74
N GLN A 409 -13.64 7.89 12.87
CA GLN A 409 -13.79 6.89 13.94
C GLN A 409 -14.60 7.46 15.10
N LYS A 410 -15.52 6.65 15.65
CA LYS A 410 -16.12 6.90 16.97
C LYS A 410 -15.20 6.29 18.02
N LEU A 411 -14.52 7.13 18.80
CA LEU A 411 -13.86 6.70 20.03
C LEU A 411 -14.91 6.70 21.16
N PHE A 412 -14.97 5.61 21.93
CA PHE A 412 -15.87 5.39 23.10
C PHE A 412 -17.35 5.12 22.79
N GLY A 413 -17.64 4.09 21.98
CA GLY A 413 -19.01 3.57 21.84
C GLY A 413 -19.97 4.50 21.08
N GLU A 414 -21.26 4.18 21.14
CA GLU A 414 -22.30 4.85 20.35
C GLU A 414 -22.59 6.30 20.77
N GLU A 415 -22.17 6.71 21.97
CA GLU A 415 -22.38 8.06 22.51
C GLU A 415 -21.21 9.03 22.24
N GLY A 416 -20.14 8.56 21.59
CA GLY A 416 -19.03 9.41 21.17
C GLY A 416 -19.44 10.37 20.05
N LYS A 417 -19.06 11.65 20.18
CA LYS A 417 -19.23 12.65 19.11
C LYS A 417 -18.66 12.13 17.80
N ASN A 418 -19.39 12.26 16.69
CA ASN A 418 -18.86 12.04 15.34
C ASN A 418 -17.64 12.94 15.15
N MET A 419 -16.45 12.37 15.22
CA MET A 419 -15.25 13.08 14.83
C MET A 419 -15.25 13.15 13.30
N PRO A 420 -14.86 14.30 12.70
CA PRO A 420 -14.66 14.40 11.26
C PRO A 420 -13.63 13.35 10.80
N ALA A 421 -13.60 13.06 9.50
CA ALA A 421 -12.59 12.19 8.89
C ALA A 421 -11.21 12.52 9.46
N ILE A 422 -10.41 11.50 9.80
CA ILE A 422 -9.10 11.72 10.41
C ILE A 422 -8.28 12.54 9.42
N ASP A 423 -8.12 13.83 9.75
CA ASP A 423 -7.31 14.77 8.98
C ASP A 423 -5.92 14.14 8.88
N GLY A 424 -5.47 13.83 7.66
CA GLY A 424 -4.18 13.18 7.40
C GLY A 424 -2.97 14.06 7.75
N ARG A 425 -3.17 15.14 8.50
CA ARG A 425 -2.14 16.04 9.01
C ARG A 425 -1.53 15.48 10.29
N SER A 426 -0.22 15.59 10.41
CA SER A 426 0.46 15.33 11.68
C SER A 426 0.00 16.36 12.71
N LYS A 427 -0.61 15.89 13.81
CA LYS A 427 -1.13 16.75 14.90
C LYS A 427 -0.16 16.89 16.06
N LEU A 428 0.79 15.95 16.17
CA LEU A 428 1.73 15.86 17.27
C LEU A 428 3.16 15.89 16.73
N LEU A 429 4.04 16.52 17.50
CA LEU A 429 5.47 16.56 17.25
C LEU A 429 6.21 16.16 18.51
N LEU A 430 7.17 15.25 18.39
CA LEU A 430 8.15 14.94 19.43
C LEU A 430 9.44 15.68 19.16
N SER A 431 10.13 15.99 20.24
CA SER A 431 11.45 16.59 20.19
C SER A 431 12.28 16.18 21.38
N CYS A 432 13.57 16.04 21.18
CA CYS A 432 14.53 15.72 22.22
C CYS A 432 15.68 16.70 22.22
N ALA A 433 16.25 16.97 23.38
CA ALA A 433 17.27 17.99 23.55
C ALA A 433 18.41 17.54 24.48
N ALA A 434 19.46 18.36 24.49
CA ALA A 434 20.63 18.20 25.34
C ALA A 434 20.31 18.28 26.84
N ASP A 435 19.16 18.86 27.21
CA ASP A 435 18.70 18.93 28.60
C ASP A 435 18.26 17.55 29.15
N GLY A 436 18.25 16.50 28.33
CA GLY A 436 17.86 15.14 28.72
C GLY A 436 16.35 14.90 28.72
N HIS A 437 15.58 15.81 28.15
CA HIS A 437 14.13 15.74 28.15
C HIS A 437 13.57 15.50 26.74
N VAL A 438 12.47 14.74 26.69
CA VAL A 438 11.65 14.62 25.49
C VAL A 438 10.35 15.40 25.71
N ARG A 439 9.94 16.20 24.73
CA ARG A 439 8.74 17.04 24.78
C ARG A 439 7.77 16.67 23.67
N LEU A 440 6.49 16.61 24.01
CA LEU A 440 5.37 16.43 23.10
C LEU A 440 4.67 17.77 22.86
N TRP A 441 4.52 18.13 21.60
CA TRP A 441 3.91 19.38 21.16
C TRP A 441 2.61 19.11 20.40
N SER A 442 1.60 19.93 20.65
CA SER A 442 0.40 20.01 19.80
C SER A 442 0.66 20.95 18.63
N LEU A 443 0.41 20.50 17.41
CA LEU A 443 0.48 21.31 16.19
C LEU A 443 -0.86 22.00 15.86
N GLU A 444 -1.89 21.80 16.68
CA GLU A 444 -3.17 22.52 16.58
C GLU A 444 -3.21 23.70 17.56
N ALA A 445 -2.73 23.48 18.79
CA ALA A 445 -2.66 24.52 19.83
C ALA A 445 -1.29 25.22 19.90
N TRP A 446 -0.27 24.67 19.23
CA TRP A 446 1.11 25.20 19.19
C TRP A 446 1.77 25.35 20.57
N THR A 447 1.43 24.44 21.48
CA THR A 447 1.89 24.43 22.88
C THR A 447 2.51 23.09 23.25
N CYS A 448 3.37 23.11 24.27
CA CYS A 448 3.93 21.89 24.87
C CYS A 448 2.83 21.22 25.71
N LEU A 449 2.52 19.96 25.41
CA LEU A 449 1.52 19.16 26.12
C LEU A 449 2.14 18.40 27.30
N CYS A 450 3.22 17.67 27.04
CA CYS A 450 3.83 16.76 28.00
C CYS A 450 5.36 16.81 27.95
N LEU A 451 5.96 16.55 29.12
CA LEU A 451 7.40 16.51 29.33
C LEU A 451 7.77 15.14 29.90
N TYR A 452 8.56 14.38 29.16
CA TYR A 452 9.05 13.06 29.55
C TYR A 452 10.45 13.18 30.15
N LYS A 453 10.56 12.88 31.44
CA LYS A 453 11.80 12.96 32.22
C LYS A 453 12.25 11.58 32.63
N SER A 454 13.33 11.07 32.05
CA SER A 454 13.97 9.85 32.56
C SER A 454 15.41 9.61 32.09
N HIS A 455 15.92 10.39 31.13
CA HIS A 455 17.29 10.22 30.65
C HIS A 455 18.28 10.93 31.58
N ASP A 456 19.43 10.29 31.78
CA ASP A 456 20.56 10.84 32.54
C ASP A 456 21.59 11.41 31.55
N GLY A 457 21.33 12.64 31.10
CA GLY A 457 22.12 13.32 30.08
C GLY A 457 21.42 13.48 28.74
N PRO A 458 22.13 13.94 27.70
CA PRO A 458 21.55 14.30 26.41
C PRO A 458 20.80 13.15 25.72
N VAL A 459 19.62 13.46 25.18
CA VAL A 459 18.89 12.56 24.28
C VAL A 459 19.23 12.92 22.85
N PHE A 460 19.79 11.98 22.10
CA PHE A 460 20.27 12.23 20.73
C PHE A 460 19.20 11.97 19.68
N ARG A 461 18.31 11.00 19.91
CA ARG A 461 17.28 10.59 18.95
C ARG A 461 15.94 10.32 19.59
N THR A 462 14.87 10.69 18.89
CA THR A 462 13.49 10.36 19.25
C THR A 462 12.69 10.02 18.00
N LEU A 463 11.94 8.93 18.02
CA LEU A 463 11.21 8.44 16.85
C LEU A 463 9.85 7.87 17.24
N TRP A 464 8.78 8.33 16.58
CA TRP A 464 7.46 7.71 16.70
C TRP A 464 7.45 6.29 16.16
N GLY A 465 6.64 5.44 16.78
CA GLY A 465 6.33 4.11 16.25
C GLY A 465 5.32 4.19 15.10
N PRO A 466 5.26 3.17 14.22
CA PRO A 466 4.42 3.15 13.01
C PRO A 466 2.90 3.29 13.27
N HIS A 467 2.46 3.12 14.51
CA HIS A 467 1.06 3.21 14.92
C HIS A 467 0.77 4.44 15.78
N GLY A 468 1.75 5.32 16.02
CA GLY A 468 1.57 6.57 16.76
C GLY A 468 1.29 6.44 18.27
N HIS A 469 1.10 5.24 18.82
CA HIS A 469 0.85 5.06 20.27
C HIS A 469 2.12 5.07 21.13
N TYR A 470 3.21 4.57 20.56
CA TYR A 470 4.49 4.42 21.22
C TYR A 470 5.53 5.29 20.53
N PHE A 471 6.55 5.70 21.28
CA PHE A 471 7.73 6.32 20.72
C PHE A 471 8.99 5.81 21.43
N LEU A 472 10.12 5.94 20.75
CA LEU A 472 11.41 5.48 21.20
C LEU A 472 12.33 6.68 21.39
N SER A 473 13.08 6.70 22.47
CA SER A 473 14.16 7.67 22.66
C SER A 473 15.44 6.99 23.10
N ALA A 474 16.57 7.58 22.71
CA ALA A 474 17.88 7.10 23.09
C ALA A 474 18.91 8.23 23.09
N GLY A 475 19.98 8.05 23.87
CA GLY A 475 20.98 9.10 24.01
C GLY A 475 22.26 8.64 24.70
N TYR A 476 22.82 9.57 25.48
CA TYR A 476 24.12 9.45 26.14
C TYR A 476 24.17 8.36 27.21
N ASP A 477 23.05 8.12 27.90
CA ASP A 477 22.92 7.17 28.99
C ASP A 477 22.92 5.69 28.55
N LYS A 478 23.19 5.41 27.27
CA LYS A 478 23.38 4.06 26.69
C LYS A 478 22.13 3.18 26.72
N VAL A 479 20.98 3.74 27.11
CA VAL A 479 19.73 3.02 27.28
C VAL A 479 18.69 3.59 26.31
N ALA A 480 18.15 2.72 25.47
CA ALA A 480 16.98 3.07 24.68
C ALA A 480 15.71 2.86 25.52
N ARG A 481 14.75 3.76 25.41
CA ARG A 481 13.52 3.74 26.21
C ARG A 481 12.31 3.75 25.30
N VAL A 482 11.40 2.81 25.55
CA VAL A 482 10.10 2.78 24.89
C VAL A 482 9.09 3.49 25.79
N TRP A 483 8.39 4.44 25.20
CA TRP A 483 7.40 5.26 25.86
C TRP A 483 6.02 5.03 25.28
N MET A 484 5.00 5.28 26.09
CA MET A 484 3.64 5.47 25.61
C MET A 484 3.31 6.95 25.59
N GLN A 485 2.49 7.38 24.64
CA GLN A 485 2.02 8.75 24.60
C GLN A 485 1.30 9.16 25.90
N ASP A 486 0.47 8.27 26.47
CA ASP A 486 -0.41 8.59 27.61
C ASP A 486 0.31 8.57 28.97
N HIS A 487 1.49 7.96 29.06
CA HIS A 487 2.20 7.76 30.32
C HIS A 487 3.53 8.52 30.35
N ALA A 488 3.72 9.36 31.37
CA ALA A 488 4.94 10.14 31.54
C ALA A 488 6.18 9.33 31.94
N SER A 489 6.01 8.06 32.34
CA SER A 489 7.10 7.14 32.67
C SER A 489 7.40 6.18 31.50
N PRO A 490 8.67 5.77 31.29
CA PRO A 490 9.00 4.82 30.24
C PRO A 490 8.39 3.45 30.54
N GLN A 491 7.83 2.80 29.52
CA GLN A 491 7.23 1.47 29.64
C GLN A 491 8.32 0.39 29.72
N ARG A 492 9.40 0.56 28.96
CA ARG A 492 10.53 -0.39 28.89
C ARG A 492 11.86 0.35 28.82
N LEU A 493 12.85 -0.26 29.46
CA LEU A 493 14.25 0.13 29.40
C LEU A 493 15.01 -0.97 28.63
N LEU A 494 15.72 -0.57 27.58
CA LEU A 494 16.48 -1.45 26.71
C LEU A 494 17.97 -1.25 27.02
N VAL A 495 18.47 -2.08 27.94
CA VAL A 495 19.83 -1.99 28.48
C VAL A 495 20.69 -3.08 27.89
N GLY A 496 21.86 -2.71 27.37
CA GLY A 496 22.87 -3.68 26.98
C GLY A 496 24.01 -3.13 26.14
N HIS A 497 23.87 -1.93 25.55
CA HIS A 497 24.96 -1.27 24.87
C HIS A 497 26.03 -0.76 25.85
N ASP A 498 27.29 -0.84 25.43
CA ASP A 498 28.43 -0.41 26.26
C ASP A 498 28.73 1.09 26.11
N THR A 499 28.29 1.68 25.00
CA THR A 499 28.49 3.09 24.62
C THR A 499 27.16 3.77 24.27
N PRO A 500 27.14 5.12 24.16
CA PRO A 500 25.94 5.87 23.79
C PRO A 500 25.25 5.37 22.53
N ILE A 501 23.95 5.61 22.44
CA ILE A 501 23.14 5.21 21.30
C ILE A 501 23.00 6.41 20.36
N SER A 502 23.52 6.27 19.14
CA SER A 502 23.57 7.34 18.14
C SER A 502 22.37 7.35 17.20
N SER A 503 21.77 6.18 16.93
CA SER A 503 20.66 6.03 16.00
C SER A 503 19.68 4.95 16.46
N ILE A 504 18.41 5.12 16.08
CA ILE A 504 17.31 4.24 16.44
C ILE A 504 16.37 4.05 15.25
N ALA A 505 15.69 2.91 15.18
CA ALA A 505 14.68 2.65 14.15
C ALA A 505 13.59 1.71 14.69
N TRP A 506 12.37 1.88 14.18
CA TRP A 506 11.27 0.94 14.43
C TRP A 506 11.23 -0.13 13.33
N HIS A 507 10.83 -1.33 13.72
CA HIS A 507 10.36 -2.31 12.75
C HIS A 507 8.91 -1.95 12.33
N PRO A 508 8.50 -2.12 11.05
CA PRO A 508 7.18 -1.74 10.56
C PRO A 508 5.99 -2.35 11.32
N ASN A 509 6.18 -3.51 11.95
CA ASN A 509 5.14 -4.15 12.79
C ASN A 509 4.97 -3.53 14.19
N GLY A 510 5.83 -2.59 14.60
CA GLY A 510 5.79 -1.96 15.93
C GLY A 510 6.19 -2.86 17.12
N MET A 511 6.54 -4.12 16.89
CA MET A 511 6.87 -5.09 17.95
C MET A 511 8.37 -5.16 18.28
N TYR A 512 9.20 -4.70 17.35
CA TYR A 512 10.64 -4.68 17.48
C TYR A 512 11.21 -3.28 17.25
N VAL A 513 12.31 -3.00 17.94
CA VAL A 513 13.07 -1.76 17.79
C VAL A 513 14.53 -2.08 17.59
N PHE A 514 15.21 -1.21 16.87
CA PHE A 514 16.64 -1.27 16.65
C PHE A 514 17.33 -0.08 17.29
N SER A 515 18.46 -0.33 17.93
CA SER A 515 19.36 0.70 18.45
C SER A 515 20.76 0.47 17.91
N ALA A 516 21.40 1.55 17.46
CA ALA A 516 22.78 1.53 17.02
C ALA A 516 23.64 2.27 18.04
N SER A 517 24.74 1.63 18.42
CA SER A 517 25.65 2.14 19.42
C SER A 517 26.92 2.69 18.78
N ASP A 518 27.48 3.67 19.47
CA ASP A 518 28.57 4.49 18.98
C ASP A 518 29.96 3.94 19.39
N GLU A 519 31.00 4.72 19.15
CA GLU A 519 32.38 4.58 19.66
C GLU A 519 33.00 3.18 19.67
N THR A 520 32.82 2.39 20.73
CA THR A 520 33.56 1.14 20.91
C THR A 520 32.74 -0.11 20.60
N ASP A 521 31.43 -0.10 20.83
CA ASP A 521 30.54 -1.26 20.57
C ASP A 521 30.29 -1.39 19.05
N LYS A 522 30.02 -0.28 18.36
CA LYS A 522 29.73 -0.22 16.90
C LYS A 522 28.77 -1.32 16.43
N SER A 523 27.85 -1.71 17.30
CA SER A 523 26.89 -2.77 17.07
C SER A 523 25.49 -2.22 16.98
N ILE A 524 24.64 -2.93 16.23
CA ILE A 524 23.22 -2.67 16.18
C ILE A 524 22.53 -3.79 16.94
N ARG A 525 21.58 -3.46 17.80
CA ARG A 525 20.81 -4.44 18.56
C ARG A 525 19.34 -4.33 18.23
N MET A 526 18.71 -5.49 18.10
CA MET A 526 17.26 -5.63 17.94
C MET A 526 16.66 -6.03 19.27
N TRP A 527 15.59 -5.36 19.68
CA TRP A 527 14.93 -5.58 20.95
C TRP A 527 13.46 -5.90 20.73
N SER A 528 12.94 -6.80 21.56
CA SER A 528 11.50 -7.04 21.65
C SER A 528 10.87 -5.97 22.55
N VAL A 529 9.88 -5.26 22.03
CA VAL A 529 9.15 -4.22 22.80
C VAL A 529 8.36 -4.83 23.96
N VAL A 530 7.86 -6.06 23.79
CA VAL A 530 7.06 -6.74 24.82
C VAL A 530 7.94 -7.15 26.01
N THR A 531 9.02 -7.86 25.73
CA THR A 531 9.88 -8.49 26.76
C THR A 531 11.02 -7.58 27.23
N GLY A 532 11.40 -6.56 26.43
CA GLY A 532 12.57 -5.71 26.67
C GLY A 532 13.91 -6.40 26.43
N GLN A 533 13.92 -7.66 25.97
CA GLN A 533 15.14 -8.44 25.77
C GLN A 533 15.75 -8.18 24.39
N CYS A 534 17.08 -8.29 24.31
CA CYS A 534 17.81 -8.25 23.05
C CYS A 534 17.62 -9.57 22.30
N VAL A 535 17.09 -9.49 21.08
CA VAL A 535 16.78 -10.64 20.22
C VAL A 535 17.95 -10.94 19.27
N ARG A 536 18.56 -9.90 18.69
CA ARG A 536 19.67 -10.00 17.73
C ARG A 536 20.70 -8.91 17.95
N VAL A 537 21.95 -9.22 17.62
CA VAL A 537 23.07 -8.27 17.58
C VAL A 537 23.72 -8.35 16.19
N PHE A 538 23.86 -7.22 15.53
CA PHE A 538 24.53 -7.07 14.24
C PHE A 538 25.87 -6.37 14.45
N SER A 539 26.96 -7.06 14.10
CA SER A 539 28.33 -6.55 14.24
C SER A 539 29.05 -6.59 12.89
N GLY A 540 29.86 -5.58 12.59
CA GLY A 540 30.63 -5.52 11.34
C GLY A 540 30.89 -4.11 10.81
N HIS A 541 30.34 -3.09 11.47
CA HIS A 541 30.71 -1.69 11.25
C HIS A 541 32.12 -1.42 11.78
N THR A 542 32.89 -0.65 11.01
CA THR A 542 34.25 -0.25 11.39
C THR A 542 34.32 1.16 11.95
N ASP A 543 33.27 1.95 11.72
CA ASP A 543 33.17 3.36 12.11
C ASP A 543 31.83 3.62 12.83
N TYR A 544 31.65 4.85 13.32
CA TYR A 544 30.45 5.31 14.02
C TYR A 544 29.20 5.16 13.15
N ILE A 545 28.13 4.61 13.71
CA ILE A 545 26.86 4.41 13.00
C ILE A 545 26.04 5.69 13.13
N SER A 546 25.78 6.37 12.02
CA SER A 546 25.16 7.70 12.00
C SER A 546 23.65 7.67 11.68
N ALA A 547 23.20 6.67 10.92
CA ALA A 547 21.80 6.50 10.53
C ALA A 547 21.40 5.02 10.46
N LEU A 548 20.14 4.76 10.78
CA LEU A 548 19.54 3.42 10.83
C LEU A 548 18.10 3.49 10.35
N GLU A 549 17.68 2.53 9.52
CA GLU A 549 16.30 2.45 9.05
C GLU A 549 15.93 1.00 8.67
N CYS A 550 14.71 0.60 8.99
CA CYS A 550 14.16 -0.69 8.59
C CYS A 550 13.36 -0.55 7.30
N ALA A 551 13.54 -1.47 6.36
CA ALA A 551 12.73 -1.52 5.16
C ALA A 551 11.25 -1.79 5.50
N PRO A 552 10.29 -1.19 4.77
CA PRO A 552 8.86 -1.44 4.97
C PRO A 552 8.43 -2.91 4.86
N ASN A 553 9.16 -3.73 4.10
CA ASN A 553 8.93 -5.17 4.00
C ASN A 553 9.26 -5.94 5.30
N GLY A 554 9.95 -5.33 6.25
CA GLY A 554 10.32 -5.92 7.55
C GLY A 554 11.42 -6.98 7.49
N THR A 555 12.07 -7.21 6.35
CA THR A 555 13.11 -8.25 6.21
C THR A 555 14.52 -7.68 6.21
N ILE A 556 14.68 -6.43 5.78
CA ILE A 556 15.98 -5.78 5.59
C ILE A 556 16.13 -4.59 6.54
N LEU A 557 17.32 -4.46 7.14
CA LEU A 557 17.73 -3.30 7.92
C LEU A 557 18.90 -2.61 7.21
N ALA A 558 18.79 -1.30 6.93
CA ALA A 558 19.90 -0.50 6.43
C ALA A 558 20.53 0.30 7.57
N SER A 559 21.85 0.38 7.54
CA SER A 559 22.64 1.16 8.50
C SER A 559 23.78 1.86 7.77
N ALA A 560 24.08 3.09 8.17
CA ALA A 560 25.13 3.87 7.54
C ALA A 560 26.15 4.35 8.57
N ASP A 561 27.39 4.48 8.11
CA ASP A 561 28.53 4.88 8.95
C ASP A 561 29.09 6.27 8.57
N CYS A 562 29.90 6.83 9.48
CA CYS A 562 30.61 8.08 9.27
C CYS A 562 31.71 8.01 8.19
N ALA A 563 32.11 6.80 7.79
CA ALA A 563 33.06 6.56 6.72
C ALA A 563 32.42 6.57 5.31
N GLY A 564 31.09 6.69 5.21
CA GLY A 564 30.36 6.73 3.94
C GLY A 564 29.99 5.35 3.37
N ASN A 565 30.03 4.29 4.19
CA ASN A 565 29.53 2.97 3.83
C ASN A 565 28.08 2.80 4.30
N ILE A 566 27.30 2.10 3.49
CA ILE A 566 25.96 1.63 3.85
C ILE A 566 25.99 0.11 3.91
N PHE A 567 25.40 -0.45 4.94
CA PHE A 567 25.32 -1.88 5.19
C PHE A 567 23.86 -2.30 5.23
N PHE A 568 23.54 -3.34 4.47
CA PHE A 568 22.24 -4.00 4.49
C PHE A 568 22.35 -5.31 5.27
N TRP A 569 21.42 -5.53 6.18
CA TRP A 569 21.36 -6.68 7.07
C TRP A 569 20.06 -7.45 6.84
N ASP A 570 20.16 -8.77 6.84
CA ASP A 570 19.01 -9.66 6.90
C ASP A 570 18.60 -9.82 8.37
N ILE A 571 17.39 -9.37 8.72
CA ILE A 571 16.90 -9.38 10.10
C ILE A 571 16.70 -10.82 10.60
N SER A 572 16.28 -11.74 9.72
CA SER A 572 16.00 -13.13 10.08
C SER A 572 17.29 -13.89 10.42
N LYS A 573 18.28 -13.78 9.53
CA LYS A 573 19.58 -14.47 9.64
C LYS A 573 20.55 -13.76 10.57
N GLY A 574 20.39 -12.45 10.79
CA GLY A 574 21.35 -11.66 11.56
C GLY A 574 22.65 -11.35 10.80
N THR A 575 22.69 -11.61 9.49
CA THR A 575 23.92 -11.52 8.68
C THR A 575 23.89 -10.33 7.73
N ARG A 576 25.07 -9.78 7.42
CA ARG A 576 25.20 -8.74 6.40
C ARG A 576 24.93 -9.30 5.01
N ILE A 577 23.99 -8.71 4.28
CA ILE A 577 23.69 -9.00 2.88
C ILE A 577 24.77 -8.38 1.99
N LYS A 578 24.96 -7.07 2.09
CA LYS A 578 25.94 -6.33 1.27
C LYS A 578 26.46 -5.07 1.94
N ARG A 579 27.50 -4.50 1.33
CA ARG A 579 28.13 -3.24 1.71
C ARG A 579 28.24 -2.33 0.49
N SER A 580 27.52 -1.23 0.50
CA SER A 580 27.53 -0.21 -0.54
C SER A 580 28.52 0.90 -0.17
N ARG A 581 29.28 1.38 -1.15
CA ARG A 581 30.25 2.46 -0.97
C ARG A 581 30.05 3.50 -2.05
N GLY A 582 30.18 4.76 -1.67
CA GLY A 582 30.23 5.85 -2.64
C GLY A 582 30.25 7.21 -1.99
N HIS A 583 29.61 7.36 -0.83
CA HIS A 583 29.64 8.62 -0.08
C HIS A 583 31.07 9.00 0.33
N GLY A 584 31.32 10.30 0.35
CA GLY A 584 32.57 10.88 0.84
C GLY A 584 32.75 10.70 2.35
N ARG A 585 33.94 11.02 2.85
CA ARG A 585 34.17 11.13 4.31
C ARG A 585 33.36 12.31 4.86
N GLY A 586 32.67 12.10 5.99
CA GLY A 586 31.74 13.08 6.57
C GLY A 586 30.42 12.45 7.02
N GLY A 587 30.16 11.20 6.63
CA GLY A 587 29.05 10.43 7.15
C GLY A 587 27.71 10.73 6.50
N ILE A 588 26.81 9.76 6.70
CA ILE A 588 25.46 9.75 6.13
C ILE A 588 24.49 10.03 7.28
N TRP A 589 23.79 11.14 7.23
CA TRP A 589 22.96 11.60 8.36
C TRP A 589 21.53 11.07 8.31
N SER A 590 21.05 10.69 7.12
CA SER A 590 19.69 10.18 6.93
C SER A 590 19.64 9.13 5.84
N LEU A 591 18.80 8.13 6.07
CA LEU A 591 18.39 7.10 5.13
C LEU A 591 16.86 7.19 4.94
N SER A 592 16.36 6.81 3.76
CA SER A 592 14.94 6.56 3.54
C SER A 592 14.70 5.43 2.54
N PHE A 593 13.89 4.43 2.87
CA PHE A 593 13.48 3.36 1.95
C PHE A 593 12.26 3.73 1.09
N SER A 594 12.19 3.15 -0.11
CA SER A 594 10.95 3.15 -0.91
C SER A 594 9.86 2.30 -0.25
N VAL A 595 8.60 2.58 -0.56
CA VAL A 595 7.44 1.82 -0.02
C VAL A 595 7.53 0.33 -0.38
N GLU A 596 8.02 0.02 -1.58
CA GLU A 596 8.24 -1.35 -2.05
C GLU A 596 9.52 -1.99 -1.49
N SER A 597 10.34 -1.24 -0.76
CA SER A 597 11.65 -1.69 -0.21
C SER A 597 12.73 -2.02 -1.27
N SER A 598 12.48 -1.73 -2.54
CA SER A 598 13.38 -2.00 -3.67
C SER A 598 14.56 -1.02 -3.76
N ILE A 599 14.36 0.21 -3.27
CA ILE A 599 15.31 1.32 -3.39
C ILE A 599 15.56 1.94 -2.02
N LEU A 600 16.82 2.29 -1.76
CA LEU A 600 17.23 3.08 -0.61
C LEU A 600 17.78 4.42 -1.08
N VAL A 601 17.43 5.49 -0.38
CA VAL A 601 17.97 6.83 -0.60
C VAL A 601 18.78 7.25 0.61
N SER A 602 19.96 7.83 0.37
CA SER A 602 20.82 8.35 1.42
C SER A 602 21.16 9.81 1.19
N GLY A 603 21.19 10.57 2.29
CA GLY A 603 21.67 11.96 2.32
C GLY A 603 22.80 12.10 3.33
N GLY A 604 23.90 12.73 2.92
CA GLY A 604 25.09 12.87 3.74
C GLY A 604 25.68 14.27 3.80
N GLN A 605 26.73 14.39 4.61
CA GLN A 605 27.51 15.62 4.77
C GLN A 605 28.23 16.04 3.48
N ASP A 606 28.48 15.09 2.56
CA ASP A 606 29.12 15.35 1.27
C ASP A 606 28.24 16.15 0.29
N GLY A 607 27.02 16.51 0.70
CA GLY A 607 26.10 17.31 -0.10
C GLY A 607 25.54 16.55 -1.29
N THR A 608 25.48 15.22 -1.24
CA THR A 608 24.90 14.40 -2.31
C THR A 608 23.70 13.60 -1.82
N VAL A 609 22.60 13.59 -2.59
CA VAL A 609 21.54 12.59 -2.45
C VAL A 609 21.95 11.41 -3.32
N ARG A 610 22.02 10.19 -2.77
CA ARG A 610 22.34 9.00 -3.56
C ARG A 610 21.22 7.98 -3.49
N VAL A 611 21.00 7.30 -4.60
CA VAL A 611 19.98 6.27 -4.76
C VAL A 611 20.67 4.94 -4.97
N TRP A 612 20.30 3.96 -4.15
CA TRP A 612 20.88 2.63 -4.10
C TRP A 612 19.83 1.60 -4.42
N ASP A 613 20.21 0.66 -5.27
CA ASP A 613 19.46 -0.56 -5.49
C ASP A 613 19.65 -1.47 -4.27
N VAL A 614 18.57 -1.98 -3.67
CA VAL A 614 18.64 -2.87 -2.50
C VAL A 614 18.88 -4.32 -2.93
N GLU A 615 18.35 -4.73 -4.08
CA GLU A 615 18.38 -6.12 -4.57
C GLU A 615 19.63 -6.42 -5.40
N SER A 616 20.28 -5.40 -5.96
CA SER A 616 21.52 -5.60 -6.74
C SER A 616 22.59 -6.35 -5.92
N PRO A 617 23.12 -7.47 -6.46
CA PRO A 617 24.09 -8.29 -5.75
C PRO A 617 25.41 -7.54 -5.58
N ALA A 618 26.10 -7.82 -4.46
CA ALA A 618 27.35 -7.14 -4.09
C ALA A 618 28.49 -7.29 -5.13
N ASP A 619 28.44 -8.34 -5.97
CA ASP A 619 29.41 -8.63 -7.04
C ASP A 619 28.67 -9.07 -8.33
N PRO A 620 28.70 -8.25 -9.41
CA PRO A 620 28.11 -8.63 -10.71
C PRO A 620 28.72 -9.90 -11.32
N GLN A 621 29.99 -10.21 -11.01
CA GLN A 621 30.71 -11.38 -11.54
C GLN A 621 30.25 -12.70 -10.91
N LYS A 622 29.78 -12.70 -9.66
CA LYS A 622 29.22 -13.91 -9.01
C LYS A 622 27.79 -14.19 -9.45
N ALA A 623 27.02 -13.14 -9.74
CA ALA A 623 25.66 -13.28 -10.28
C ALA A 623 25.67 -13.93 -11.68
N ALA A 624 26.62 -13.55 -12.54
CA ALA A 624 26.78 -14.18 -13.86
C ALA A 624 27.14 -15.68 -13.78
N GLN A 625 27.89 -16.11 -12.75
CA GLN A 625 28.19 -17.53 -12.50
C GLN A 625 26.99 -18.31 -11.95
N GLN A 626 26.09 -17.65 -11.22
CA GLN A 626 24.88 -18.28 -10.68
C GLN A 626 23.83 -18.54 -11.76
N VAL A 627 23.64 -17.60 -12.69
CA VAL A 627 22.74 -17.76 -13.85
C VAL A 627 23.27 -18.82 -14.84
N GLY A 628 24.60 -18.97 -14.95
CA GLY A 628 25.22 -20.03 -15.75
C GLY A 628 25.10 -21.44 -15.17
N LEU A 629 24.76 -21.59 -13.89
CA LEU A 629 24.57 -22.89 -13.25
C LEU A 629 23.12 -23.38 -13.34
N GLU A 630 22.14 -22.46 -13.36
CA GLU A 630 20.71 -22.79 -13.47
C GLU A 630 20.28 -23.14 -14.91
N THR A 631 21.06 -22.72 -15.91
CA THR A 631 20.82 -23.01 -17.33
C THR A 631 21.42 -24.35 -17.81
N ALA A 632 22.15 -25.07 -16.95
CA ALA A 632 22.75 -26.37 -17.29
C ALA A 632 21.79 -27.58 -17.11
N GLY A 633 20.53 -27.35 -16.70
CA GLY A 633 19.56 -28.40 -16.36
C GLY A 633 18.49 -28.72 -17.42
N ALA A 634 18.48 -28.07 -18.58
CA ALA A 634 17.49 -28.35 -19.63
C ALA A 634 18.18 -28.44 -21.00
N GLY A 635 18.21 -29.64 -21.58
CA GLY A 635 18.81 -29.91 -22.88
C GLY A 635 17.88 -29.61 -24.06
N GLY A 636 18.50 -29.22 -25.19
CA GLY A 636 17.91 -29.10 -26.55
C GLY A 636 17.00 -27.88 -26.72
N ASP A 637 17.07 -27.04 -27.76
CA ASP A 637 17.57 -27.18 -29.12
C ASP A 637 18.08 -25.82 -29.62
N GLY A 638 19.00 -25.84 -30.58
CA GLY A 638 19.72 -24.65 -31.02
C GLY A 638 18.89 -23.67 -31.86
N THR A 639 19.09 -22.37 -31.60
CA THR A 639 19.24 -21.36 -32.66
C THR A 639 20.21 -20.27 -32.17
N ASN A 640 21.17 -19.94 -33.04
CA ASN A 640 22.19 -18.93 -32.80
C ASN A 640 21.55 -17.53 -32.73
N ALA A 641 21.68 -16.85 -31.58
CA ALA A 641 21.54 -15.40 -31.45
C ALA A 641 22.79 -14.81 -30.78
N ALA A 642 23.95 -15.03 -31.38
CA ALA A 642 25.17 -14.29 -31.07
C ALA A 642 25.09 -12.91 -31.74
N GLY A 643 24.50 -11.92 -31.06
CA GLY A 643 24.33 -10.59 -31.65
C GLY A 643 23.72 -9.50 -30.77
N ALA A 644 23.79 -9.59 -29.43
CA ALA A 644 23.23 -8.55 -28.56
C ALA A 644 24.03 -8.28 -27.26
N ALA A 645 25.31 -8.69 -27.20
CA ALA A 645 26.16 -8.52 -26.00
C ALA A 645 27.32 -7.52 -26.18
N ALA A 646 27.31 -6.71 -27.24
CA ALA A 646 28.40 -5.77 -27.53
C ALA A 646 28.01 -4.28 -27.49
N ASP A 647 26.74 -3.94 -27.21
CA ASP A 647 26.28 -2.54 -27.30
C ASP A 647 26.01 -1.87 -25.94
N ALA A 648 26.08 -2.62 -24.83
CA ALA A 648 25.94 -2.06 -23.48
C ALA A 648 27.26 -1.46 -22.92
N SER A 649 28.38 -1.58 -23.65
CA SER A 649 29.70 -1.09 -23.19
C SER A 649 30.17 0.18 -23.92
N ARG A 650 29.30 0.87 -24.68
CA ARG A 650 29.70 2.04 -25.49
C ARG A 650 29.03 3.38 -25.18
N VAL A 651 28.20 3.49 -24.14
CA VAL A 651 27.54 4.77 -23.82
C VAL A 651 28.24 5.58 -22.71
N ASN A 652 29.32 5.08 -22.11
CA ASN A 652 30.05 5.81 -21.06
C ASN A 652 31.41 6.39 -21.47
N ALA A 653 31.50 6.89 -22.71
CA ALA A 653 32.64 7.68 -23.19
C ALA A 653 32.12 8.85 -24.05
N GLY A 654 31.61 9.89 -23.41
CA GLY A 654 30.97 10.97 -24.16
C GLY A 654 30.63 12.25 -23.40
N VAL A 655 31.42 12.67 -22.41
CA VAL A 655 31.46 14.09 -21.98
C VAL A 655 32.89 14.45 -21.57
N THR A 656 33.80 14.57 -22.53
CA THR A 656 35.03 15.32 -22.34
C THR A 656 34.71 16.81 -22.42
N ALA A 657 34.73 17.48 -21.28
CA ALA A 657 34.83 18.93 -21.24
C ALA A 657 36.14 19.35 -21.94
N GLN A 658 36.01 20.20 -22.96
CA GLN A 658 37.13 20.89 -23.60
C GLN A 658 37.90 21.69 -22.55
N ALA A 659 39.08 21.21 -22.18
CA ALA A 659 40.10 22.03 -21.53
C ALA A 659 40.97 22.65 -22.62
N ALA A 660 40.85 23.97 -22.78
CA ALA A 660 41.75 24.76 -23.62
C ALA A 660 43.20 24.62 -23.10
N ALA A 661 44.09 24.20 -24.00
CA ALA A 661 45.52 24.15 -23.74
C ALA A 661 46.11 25.56 -23.82
N THR A 662 46.64 26.07 -22.72
CA THR A 662 47.74 27.04 -22.74
C THR A 662 48.91 26.43 -21.98
N ALA A 663 50.02 26.28 -22.70
CA ALA A 663 51.26 25.71 -22.21
C ALA A 663 51.91 26.62 -21.16
N GLY A 664 52.28 26.05 -20.03
CA GLY A 664 53.12 26.67 -19.01
C GLY A 664 53.83 25.58 -18.22
N ALA A 665 55.11 25.37 -18.54
CA ALA A 665 55.99 24.44 -17.86
C ALA A 665 56.23 24.85 -16.40
N GLY A 666 56.22 23.88 -15.48
CA GLY A 666 56.61 24.08 -14.08
C GLY A 666 56.13 22.94 -13.19
N GLY A 667 57.03 22.07 -12.78
CA GLY A 667 56.72 20.87 -12.02
C GLY A 667 56.18 21.13 -10.61
N THR A 668 55.34 20.22 -10.12
CA THR A 668 55.29 19.76 -8.72
C THR A 668 54.37 18.54 -8.64
N HIS A 669 54.86 17.47 -8.01
CA HIS A 669 54.11 16.26 -7.71
C HIS A 669 52.87 16.58 -6.86
N LYS A 670 51.68 16.58 -7.45
CA LYS A 670 50.41 16.55 -6.70
C LYS A 670 49.99 15.09 -6.50
N LYS A 671 49.91 14.68 -5.23
CA LYS A 671 49.39 13.38 -4.78
C LYS A 671 48.06 13.06 -5.49
N ARG A 672 47.94 11.87 -6.08
CA ARG A 672 46.67 11.26 -6.52
C ARG A 672 45.69 11.35 -5.35
N ASN A 673 44.65 12.18 -5.46
CA ASN A 673 43.54 12.15 -4.53
C ASN A 673 42.94 10.73 -4.54
N LYS A 674 42.70 10.17 -3.35
CA LYS A 674 42.01 8.89 -3.16
C LYS A 674 40.57 9.05 -3.64
N GLU A 675 40.30 8.73 -4.90
CA GLU A 675 38.94 8.68 -5.42
C GLU A 675 38.14 7.63 -4.63
N VAL A 676 36.94 8.00 -4.20
CA VAL A 676 36.03 7.10 -3.50
C VAL A 676 35.51 6.10 -4.52
N MET A 677 35.85 4.82 -4.34
CA MET A 677 35.35 3.75 -5.20
C MET A 677 33.85 3.55 -4.96
N VAL A 678 33.05 3.85 -5.98
CA VAL A 678 31.60 3.69 -5.96
C VAL A 678 31.23 2.25 -6.32
N THR A 679 30.33 1.64 -5.55
CA THR A 679 29.82 0.29 -5.82
C THR A 679 28.78 0.29 -6.93
N PRO A 680 28.64 -0.82 -7.68
CA PRO A 680 27.76 -0.91 -8.85
C PRO A 680 26.26 -0.90 -8.53
N ASP A 681 25.90 -0.97 -7.25
CA ASP A 681 24.53 -0.87 -6.75
C ASP A 681 24.04 0.58 -6.62
N GLN A 682 24.91 1.57 -6.83
CA GLN A 682 24.49 2.97 -6.92
C GLN A 682 23.78 3.22 -8.27
N ILE A 683 22.51 3.61 -8.22
CA ILE A 683 21.72 3.94 -9.40
C ILE A 683 22.03 5.37 -9.87
N SER A 684 21.96 6.33 -8.95
CA SER A 684 22.17 7.75 -9.26
C SER A 684 22.74 8.52 -8.07
N ALA A 685 23.36 9.66 -8.36
CA ALA A 685 23.83 10.62 -7.36
C ALA A 685 23.46 12.04 -7.82
N PHE A 686 22.72 12.75 -6.97
CA PHE A 686 22.32 14.13 -7.16
C PHE A 686 23.15 15.03 -6.25
N PRO A 687 24.19 15.71 -6.79
CA PRO A 687 24.96 16.66 -6.02
C PRO A 687 24.14 17.93 -5.77
N THR A 688 24.34 18.52 -4.60
CA THR A 688 23.72 19.78 -4.22
C THR A 688 24.77 20.89 -4.18
N LYS A 689 24.33 22.15 -4.21
CA LYS A 689 25.22 23.31 -4.24
C LYS A 689 25.59 23.75 -2.82
N LYS A 690 26.62 23.12 -2.24
CA LYS A 690 27.15 23.43 -0.89
C LYS A 690 26.11 23.33 0.24
N THR A 691 25.18 22.38 0.10
CA THR A 691 24.12 22.13 1.08
C THR A 691 24.25 20.72 1.61
N PRO A 692 24.85 20.49 2.79
CA PRO A 692 24.83 19.16 3.39
C PRO A 692 23.38 18.74 3.70
N LEU A 693 23.08 17.45 3.53
CA LEU A 693 21.73 16.93 3.67
C LEU A 693 21.49 16.43 5.09
N MET A 694 20.56 17.05 5.79
CA MET A 694 20.18 16.70 7.16
C MET A 694 19.15 15.57 7.17
N LYS A 695 18.19 15.60 6.24
CA LYS A 695 17.09 14.64 6.17
C LYS A 695 16.76 14.29 4.72
N VAL A 696 16.53 13.01 4.46
CA VAL A 696 15.90 12.51 3.24
C VAL A 696 14.68 11.69 3.63
N LYS A 697 13.60 11.80 2.85
CA LYS A 697 12.36 11.05 3.06
C LYS A 697 11.74 10.67 1.73
N PHE A 698 11.45 9.38 1.56
CA PHE A 698 10.75 8.87 0.40
C PHE A 698 9.24 9.02 0.60
N THR A 699 8.55 9.62 -0.37
CA THR A 699 7.09 9.74 -0.33
C THR A 699 6.44 8.50 -0.95
N ARG A 700 5.13 8.32 -0.71
CA ARG A 700 4.36 7.22 -1.31
C ARG A 700 4.22 7.31 -2.85
N MET A 701 4.65 8.41 -3.46
CA MET A 701 4.48 8.69 -4.91
C MET A 701 5.81 8.71 -5.68
N ASN A 702 6.83 7.95 -5.24
CA ASN A 702 8.13 7.87 -5.92
C ASN A 702 8.87 9.23 -6.04
N LEU A 703 8.62 10.13 -5.08
CA LEU A 703 9.30 11.41 -4.92
C LEU A 703 10.13 11.42 -3.64
N ILE A 704 11.40 11.80 -3.75
CA ILE A 704 12.30 12.05 -2.62
C ILE A 704 12.14 13.50 -2.17
N ILE A 705 11.90 13.71 -0.89
CA ILE A 705 12.02 15.00 -0.24
C ILE A 705 13.36 15.04 0.49
N ALA A 706 14.21 15.99 0.13
CA ALA A 706 15.51 16.21 0.77
C ALA A 706 15.52 17.60 1.43
N GLY A 707 16.13 17.70 2.60
CA GLY A 707 16.23 18.92 3.38
C GLY A 707 17.65 19.17 3.88
N GLY A 708 18.13 20.40 3.71
CA GLY A 708 19.47 20.78 4.14
C GLY A 708 19.61 22.29 4.32
N CYS A 709 20.70 22.69 4.99
CA CYS A 709 21.02 24.09 5.21
C CYS A 709 22.09 24.55 4.22
N TYR A 710 21.94 25.74 3.67
CA TYR A 710 22.96 26.34 2.82
C TYR A 710 24.11 26.86 3.68
N ASP A 711 25.32 26.35 3.42
CA ASP A 711 26.54 26.77 4.10
C ASP A 711 27.54 27.32 3.06
N PRO A 712 27.66 28.65 2.93
CA PRO A 712 28.53 29.25 1.92
C PRO A 712 30.03 29.04 2.19
N GLU A 713 30.40 28.84 3.47
CA GLU A 713 31.79 28.73 3.93
C GLU A 713 32.39 27.35 3.71
N ARG A 714 31.57 26.34 3.36
CA ARG A 714 32.00 24.98 3.04
C ARG A 714 32.38 24.75 1.58
#